data_AF-A0AAU6PAN6-F1
#
_entry.id   AF-A0AAU6PAN6-F1
#
_cell.length_a   1.000
_cell.length_b   1.000
_cell.length_c   1.000
_cell.angle_alpha   90.00
_cell.angle_beta   90.00
_cell.angle_gamma   90.00
#
_symmetry.space_group_name_H-M   'P 1'
#
loop_
_entity.id
_entity.type
_entity.pdbx_description
1 polymer ?
#
loop_
_entity_poly.entity_id
_entity_poly.type
_entity_poly.pdbx_seq_one_letter_code
_entity_poly.pdbx_strand_id
1 'polypeptide(L)'
;MKALLFAIISFFCIMQIAYSQEDGIVALALPLRNSLTYNQHINTPTFSFVRQQYKYISITNKREWMQFENAPVSYLVSYSGRFRENIGIGISAFQQNYGVLTTFGGILNFAYNARLQRDNNLTFGINVGAYQSGINDGNVVTNTPDPSLENIPSNFLLSVSPGINYGTVFLDFGVTVNNLVLYNFTSSELLKDNPEQSIQLHAMYTGYMNSRGFFDETKFTGLIKSEFKDDNTIFSGGIMLTVPKGIWAQAGYNTLYGAYGGLGLHLTEQISIEYNYEKAVGDLATLGSAHEITLAYKFKNRERYDYSREDRVSALISSKPKKKQYSQADKAKAEANRKAAAKAKEEARLAAEVKAEEQARLAAEAKAKAEAEEQVRLAEEAKAKAEAEEQARLAAEAKAKAEAEEQVRLAAEAEAKAEAEEQARLAAEAKAKAEAEEQVRLAAEAKAKAEAEEQVRLAEEAKAKAEAEEQARLAAEAKAKAEAEEQVRLAAEAKAKAEAEEQAKLALEEAKIDSIPVANDDLSKSMNEMAESVETARKSQVELLNKLEKAVDIKDQDLKDLKRENDLSEQGIYLDPKPFKSTTAENRRIEALKIELEQTIAARSQAIKELELLQNQREEEIGVIQLDEVFLFYQKKLKTLKEQQAQALQTKAALEARLEKINIATEYERKRRIKRALYKNEEDRYVQDSLKLEDIRKNTALSTKPLLEEDFDFGEQRTSSIQILKNVTNTDSGYYIVLAVHTDVAKRDDFLKKAVSAGEKNINFFYDVNTSKYYIYNKKYNNIGAANSALKEKGNQPYNSKISIVKIE
;
A
#
# COMPACT_ATOMS: atom_id res chain seq x y z
N MET A 1 -16.01 37.61 38.40
CA MET A 1 -15.34 37.61 37.08
C MET A 1 -13.88 37.15 37.10
N LYS A 2 -13.06 37.46 38.12
CA LYS A 2 -11.64 37.00 38.16
C LYS A 2 -11.44 35.48 38.36
N ALA A 3 -12.34 34.81 39.08
CA ALA A 3 -12.25 33.36 39.31
C ALA A 3 -12.61 32.51 38.08
N LEU A 4 -13.52 32.99 37.23
CA LEU A 4 -13.92 32.32 36.00
C LEU A 4 -12.86 32.43 34.91
N LEU A 5 -12.10 33.53 34.89
CA LEU A 5 -10.96 33.69 33.98
C LEU A 5 -9.80 32.75 34.34
N PHE A 6 -9.55 32.53 35.64
CA PHE A 6 -8.55 31.56 36.10
C PHE A 6 -8.93 30.11 35.80
N ALA A 7 -10.22 29.77 35.88
CA ALA A 7 -10.70 28.43 35.52
C ALA A 7 -10.59 28.16 34.01
N ILE A 8 -10.85 29.16 33.15
CA ILE A 8 -10.72 29.02 31.69
C ILE A 8 -9.24 28.95 31.26
N ILE A 9 -8.35 29.73 31.90
CA ILE A 9 -6.90 29.68 31.64
C ILE A 9 -6.30 28.36 32.16
N SER A 10 -6.75 27.87 33.31
CA SER A 10 -6.29 26.58 33.84
C SER A 10 -6.85 25.38 33.07
N PHE A 11 -8.00 25.51 32.40
CA PHE A 11 -8.54 24.48 31.52
C PHE A 11 -7.82 24.43 30.16
N PHE A 12 -7.37 25.58 29.63
CA PHE A 12 -6.54 25.61 28.42
C PHE A 12 -5.09 25.16 28.66
N CYS A 13 -4.55 25.28 29.88
CA CYS A 13 -3.22 24.76 30.21
C CYS A 13 -3.16 23.24 30.47
N ILE A 14 -4.30 22.54 30.57
CA ILE A 14 -4.35 21.07 30.82
C ILE A 14 -4.67 20.28 29.53
N MET A 15 -5.05 20.96 28.44
CA MET A 15 -5.30 20.34 27.12
C MET A 15 -4.09 20.45 26.16
N GLN A 16 -2.87 20.37 26.68
CA GLN A 16 -1.72 19.97 25.87
C GLN A 16 -1.41 18.50 26.19
N ILE A 17 -2.21 17.61 25.59
CA ILE A 17 -1.78 16.23 25.42
C ILE A 17 -0.69 16.29 24.35
N ALA A 18 0.56 16.30 24.80
CA ALA A 18 1.67 15.92 23.95
C ALA A 18 1.43 14.45 23.55
N TYR A 19 1.04 14.23 22.30
CA TYR A 19 1.16 12.92 21.68
C TYR A 19 2.65 12.60 21.60
N SER A 20 3.16 11.92 22.61
CA SER A 20 4.43 11.20 22.49
C SER A 20 4.19 10.06 21.52
N GLN A 21 4.89 10.04 20.38
CA GLN A 21 4.94 8.86 19.52
C GLN A 21 5.35 7.65 20.38
N GLU A 22 4.52 6.62 20.44
CA GLU A 22 4.78 5.42 21.26
C GLU A 22 6.03 4.63 20.82
N ASP A 23 6.62 4.93 19.65
CA ASP A 23 7.78 4.19 19.11
C ASP A 23 8.96 5.04 18.60
N GLY A 24 8.95 6.38 18.72
CA GLY A 24 10.07 7.23 18.29
C GLY A 24 10.51 7.09 16.82
N ILE A 25 9.64 6.55 15.96
CA ILE A 25 9.89 6.34 14.53
C ILE A 25 9.63 7.64 13.78
N VAL A 26 10.67 8.19 13.18
CA VAL A 26 10.58 9.35 12.30
C VAL A 26 10.43 8.88 10.85
N ALA A 27 9.30 9.20 10.22
CA ALA A 27 9.10 8.97 8.80
C ALA A 27 10.06 9.84 7.96
N LEU A 28 10.40 9.39 6.75
CA LEU A 28 11.37 10.08 5.91
C LEU A 28 10.80 11.42 5.42
N ALA A 29 11.31 12.52 5.97
CA ALA A 29 10.95 13.88 5.58
C ALA A 29 12.19 14.79 5.59
N LEU A 30 12.86 14.90 4.43
CA LEU A 30 14.05 15.74 4.29
C LEU A 30 13.66 17.21 4.07
N PRO A 31 14.22 18.18 4.82
CA PRO A 31 13.82 19.59 4.73
C PRO A 31 14.38 20.32 3.49
N LEU A 32 14.70 19.60 2.41
CA LEU A 32 15.36 20.10 1.20
C LEU A 32 14.33 20.47 0.14
N ARG A 33 13.70 21.63 0.33
CA ARG A 33 12.56 22.10 -0.47
C ARG A 33 12.78 23.44 -1.18
N ASN A 34 13.83 24.17 -0.81
CA ASN A 34 13.99 25.55 -1.22
C ASN A 34 14.71 25.68 -2.56
N SER A 35 15.66 24.79 -2.87
CA SER A 35 16.39 24.84 -4.15
C SER A 35 15.52 24.47 -5.35
N LEU A 36 15.48 25.34 -6.36
CA LEU A 36 14.91 25.01 -7.67
C LEU A 36 15.95 24.41 -8.64
N THR A 37 17.20 24.26 -8.20
CA THR A 37 18.31 23.80 -9.04
C THR A 37 18.84 22.43 -8.62
N TYR A 38 18.99 22.18 -7.32
CA TYR A 38 19.59 20.96 -6.79
C TYR A 38 18.60 20.14 -5.96
N ASN A 39 18.84 18.83 -5.89
CA ASN A 39 18.18 17.88 -4.99
C ASN A 39 16.64 17.79 -5.11
N GLN A 40 16.01 18.40 -6.12
CA GLN A 40 14.55 18.35 -6.25
C GLN A 40 13.99 16.93 -6.40
N HIS A 41 14.81 16.02 -6.95
CA HIS A 41 14.47 14.61 -7.12
C HIS A 41 14.17 13.88 -5.80
N ILE A 42 14.63 14.41 -4.66
CA ILE A 42 14.39 13.84 -3.33
C ILE A 42 12.90 13.86 -2.98
N ASN A 43 12.22 14.98 -3.26
CA ASN A 43 10.80 15.16 -2.97
C ASN A 43 9.91 14.96 -4.21
N THR A 44 10.48 15.00 -5.41
CA THR A 44 9.74 14.81 -6.67
C THR A 44 10.53 13.87 -7.58
N PRO A 45 10.27 12.55 -7.54
CA PRO A 45 11.11 11.51 -8.16
C PRO A 45 11.43 11.71 -9.65
N THR A 46 10.55 12.38 -10.40
CA THR A 46 10.74 12.62 -11.84
C THR A 46 11.80 13.69 -12.15
N PHE A 47 12.17 14.53 -11.19
CA PHE A 47 13.03 15.70 -11.40
C PHE A 47 14.54 15.38 -11.49
N SER A 48 14.94 14.11 -11.39
CA SER A 48 16.28 13.70 -11.85
C SER A 48 16.41 13.70 -13.37
N PHE A 49 15.28 13.72 -14.09
CA PHE A 49 15.21 13.82 -15.54
C PHE A 49 14.51 15.10 -16.02
N VAL A 50 13.35 15.43 -15.46
CA VAL A 50 12.51 16.57 -15.90
C VAL A 50 13.30 17.87 -15.77
N ARG A 51 13.44 18.59 -16.90
CA ARG A 51 14.25 19.82 -17.04
C ARG A 51 15.70 19.72 -16.54
N GLN A 52 16.20 18.49 -16.36
CA GLN A 52 17.55 18.23 -15.89
C GLN A 52 18.48 17.85 -17.04
N GLN A 53 19.61 18.54 -17.14
CA GLN A 53 20.52 18.43 -18.29
C GLN A 53 21.92 17.94 -17.94
N TYR A 54 22.37 18.26 -16.73
CA TYR A 54 23.71 17.94 -16.28
C TYR A 54 23.65 16.93 -15.15
N LYS A 55 24.80 16.29 -14.94
CA LYS A 55 25.06 15.45 -13.78
C LYS A 55 25.77 16.30 -12.75
N TYR A 56 25.31 16.23 -11.51
CA TYR A 56 25.87 16.98 -10.39
C TYR A 56 26.22 16.04 -9.25
N ILE A 57 27.38 16.25 -8.64
CA ILE A 57 27.56 15.92 -7.23
C ILE A 57 27.24 17.18 -6.43
N SER A 58 26.36 17.10 -5.43
CA SER A 58 26.05 18.20 -4.52
C SER A 58 26.29 17.77 -3.08
N ILE A 59 26.80 18.70 -2.27
CA ILE A 59 26.90 18.59 -0.83
C ILE A 59 26.07 19.74 -0.27
N THR A 60 25.05 19.41 0.51
CA THR A 60 24.11 20.38 1.07
C THR A 60 24.09 20.26 2.58
N ASN A 61 24.15 21.40 3.25
CA ASN A 61 23.90 21.51 4.68
C ASN A 61 22.73 22.46 4.88
N LYS A 62 21.74 22.04 5.65
CA LYS A 62 20.63 22.89 6.09
C LYS A 62 20.58 22.88 7.61
N ARG A 63 20.55 24.06 8.21
CA ARG A 63 20.32 24.25 9.65
C ARG A 63 19.04 25.04 9.83
N GLU A 64 18.08 24.44 10.53
CA GLU A 64 16.80 25.07 10.85
C GLU A 64 16.90 25.76 12.21
N TRP A 65 16.02 26.75 12.44
CA TRP A 65 15.80 27.36 13.75
C TRP A 65 17.06 27.85 14.48
N MET A 66 17.87 28.67 13.82
CA MET A 66 19.17 29.16 14.33
C MET A 66 19.13 29.86 15.71
N GLN A 67 17.95 30.19 16.24
CA GLN A 67 17.78 30.81 17.55
C GLN A 67 17.84 29.80 18.72
N PHE A 68 17.88 28.49 18.43
CA PHE A 68 17.91 27.42 19.44
C PHE A 68 19.24 26.68 19.43
N GLU A 69 19.74 26.35 20.63
CA GLU A 69 20.80 25.36 20.77
C GLU A 69 20.26 23.97 20.42
N ASN A 70 21.11 23.13 19.80
CA ASN A 70 20.73 21.79 19.28
C ASN A 70 19.58 21.80 18.26
N ALA A 71 19.40 22.92 17.55
CA ALA A 71 18.43 23.04 16.47
C ALA A 71 18.68 22.02 15.34
N PRO A 72 17.63 21.65 14.57
CA PRO A 72 17.74 20.60 13.58
C PRO A 72 18.78 20.89 12.51
N VAL A 73 19.63 19.91 12.22
CA VAL A 73 20.67 20.00 11.17
C VAL A 73 20.55 18.82 10.23
N SER A 74 20.54 19.10 8.94
CA SER A 74 20.52 18.10 7.87
C SER A 74 21.75 18.23 6.98
N TYR A 75 22.37 17.09 6.68
CA TYR A 75 23.45 16.94 5.72
C TYR A 75 23.00 16.01 4.60
N LEU A 76 23.27 16.39 3.35
CA LEU A 76 22.99 15.58 2.19
C LEU A 76 24.19 15.60 1.24
N VAL A 77 24.59 14.43 0.78
CA VAL A 77 25.45 14.27 -0.40
C VAL A 77 24.63 13.57 -1.47
N SER A 78 24.50 14.18 -2.65
CA SER A 78 23.78 13.58 -3.77
C SER A 78 24.63 13.52 -5.02
N TYR A 79 24.47 12.46 -5.80
CA TYR A 79 24.91 12.35 -7.17
C TYR A 79 23.69 12.09 -8.06
N SER A 80 23.29 13.07 -8.85
CA SER A 80 22.06 12.96 -9.65
C SER A 80 22.14 13.67 -10.98
N GLY A 81 21.28 13.24 -11.90
CA GLY A 81 21.05 13.91 -13.17
C GLY A 81 20.64 12.94 -14.26
N ARG A 82 20.77 13.42 -15.50
CA ARG A 82 20.45 12.64 -16.70
C ARG A 82 21.66 11.81 -17.14
N PHE A 83 21.47 10.50 -17.23
CA PHE A 83 22.53 9.56 -17.59
C PHE A 83 22.40 9.04 -19.02
N ARG A 84 21.17 8.99 -19.56
CA ARG A 84 20.88 8.65 -20.96
C ARG A 84 19.79 9.57 -21.52
N GLU A 85 19.47 9.41 -22.80
CA GLU A 85 18.42 10.18 -23.46
C GLU A 85 17.04 10.04 -22.81
N ASN A 86 16.74 8.95 -22.13
CA ASN A 86 15.45 8.68 -21.50
C ASN A 86 15.56 8.27 -20.02
N ILE A 87 16.75 8.37 -19.41
CA ILE A 87 16.99 7.89 -18.05
C ILE A 87 17.64 8.98 -17.18
N GLY A 88 17.00 9.27 -16.07
CA GLY A 88 17.54 10.00 -14.92
C GLY A 88 17.82 9.05 -13.76
N ILE A 89 18.91 9.30 -13.04
CA ILE A 89 19.28 8.54 -11.84
C ILE A 89 19.69 9.53 -10.77
N GLY A 90 19.37 9.22 -9.51
CA GLY A 90 19.90 9.91 -8.34
C GLY A 90 20.32 8.90 -7.28
N ILE A 91 21.45 9.15 -6.63
CA ILE A 91 21.92 8.42 -5.46
C ILE A 91 22.26 9.45 -4.41
N SER A 92 21.69 9.32 -3.23
CA SER A 92 21.89 10.27 -2.14
C SER A 92 22.15 9.56 -0.83
N ALA A 93 22.99 10.15 0.00
CA ALA A 93 23.20 9.78 1.39
C ALA A 93 22.93 11.00 2.27
N PHE A 94 22.22 10.82 3.37
CA PHE A 94 21.80 11.90 4.25
C PHE A 94 21.97 11.54 5.71
N GLN A 95 22.14 12.58 6.52
CA GLN A 95 22.07 12.51 7.97
C GLN A 95 21.25 13.70 8.47
N GLN A 96 20.27 13.44 9.33
CA GLN A 96 19.44 14.43 9.98
C GLN A 96 19.54 14.25 11.49
N ASN A 97 19.89 15.33 12.17
CA ASN A 97 19.99 15.38 13.62
C ASN A 97 18.89 16.29 14.15
N TYR A 98 18.04 15.78 15.04
CA TYR A 98 16.97 16.49 15.71
C TYR A 98 17.14 16.32 17.22
N GLY A 99 17.86 17.24 17.86
CA GLY A 99 18.27 17.09 19.26
C GLY A 99 19.07 15.80 19.47
N VAL A 100 18.51 14.86 20.25
CA VAL A 100 19.12 13.54 20.53
C VAL A 100 18.76 12.48 19.48
N LEU A 101 17.79 12.74 18.60
CA LEU A 101 17.41 11.81 17.53
C LEU A 101 18.35 12.01 16.34
N THR A 102 18.87 10.90 15.80
CA THR A 102 19.68 10.89 14.59
C THR A 102 19.08 9.91 13.59
N THR A 103 18.87 10.39 12.38
CA THR A 103 18.39 9.59 11.25
C THR A 103 19.44 9.63 10.15
N PHE A 104 19.92 8.45 9.75
CA PHE A 104 20.93 8.31 8.70
C PHE A 104 20.47 7.31 7.66
N GLY A 105 20.66 7.62 6.38
CA GLY A 105 20.28 6.69 5.33
C GLY A 105 20.65 7.16 3.94
N GLY A 106 20.06 6.48 2.96
CA GLY A 106 20.24 6.80 1.55
C GLY A 106 18.96 6.74 0.76
N ILE A 107 18.95 7.43 -0.38
CA ILE A 107 17.85 7.47 -1.33
C ILE A 107 18.39 7.10 -2.70
N LEU A 108 17.78 6.08 -3.31
CA LEU A 108 17.94 5.75 -4.70
C LEU A 108 16.75 6.31 -5.48
N ASN A 109 17.06 7.04 -6.54
CA ASN A 109 16.09 7.62 -7.45
C ASN A 109 16.32 7.07 -8.86
N PHE A 110 15.22 6.68 -9.51
CA PHE A 110 15.22 6.31 -10.91
C PHE A 110 14.07 7.02 -11.63
N ALA A 111 14.36 7.64 -12.76
CA ALA A 111 13.36 8.28 -13.61
C ALA A 111 13.50 7.82 -15.06
N TYR A 112 12.38 7.44 -15.67
CA TYR A 112 12.28 7.01 -17.05
C TYR A 112 11.35 7.94 -17.84
N ASN A 113 11.82 8.45 -18.97
CA ASN A 113 11.05 9.31 -19.84
C ASN A 113 10.57 8.56 -21.09
N ALA A 114 9.26 8.43 -21.22
CA ALA A 114 8.58 7.99 -22.43
C ALA A 114 8.25 9.21 -23.31
N ARG A 115 8.87 9.30 -24.48
CA ARG A 115 8.54 10.34 -25.46
C ARG A 115 7.25 9.94 -26.20
N LEU A 116 6.19 10.74 -26.05
CA LEU A 116 4.91 10.49 -26.72
C LEU A 116 4.89 11.12 -28.12
N GLN A 117 5.34 12.37 -28.21
CA GLN A 117 5.49 13.13 -29.45
C GLN A 117 6.78 13.96 -29.42
N ARG A 118 7.03 14.79 -30.44
CA ARG A 118 8.23 15.65 -30.51
C ARG A 118 8.39 16.53 -29.27
N ASP A 119 7.28 17.09 -28.81
CA ASP A 119 7.23 18.12 -27.77
C ASP A 119 6.53 17.67 -26.48
N ASN A 120 5.97 16.45 -26.47
CA ASN A 120 5.22 15.89 -25.34
C ASN A 120 5.90 14.62 -24.82
N ASN A 121 6.06 14.53 -23.51
CA ASN A 121 6.69 13.40 -22.86
C ASN A 121 5.98 13.05 -21.54
N LEU A 122 6.10 11.78 -21.15
CA LEU A 122 5.60 11.26 -19.88
C LEU A 122 6.79 10.66 -19.13
N THR A 123 7.08 11.19 -17.95
CA THR A 123 8.19 10.74 -17.11
C THR A 123 7.64 10.01 -15.90
N PHE A 124 8.11 8.80 -15.67
CA PHE A 124 7.86 8.02 -14.47
C PHE A 124 9.08 8.12 -13.57
N GLY A 125 8.88 8.23 -12.27
CA GLY A 125 9.96 8.32 -11.29
C GLY A 125 9.63 7.49 -10.06
N ILE A 126 10.66 6.96 -9.42
CA ILE A 126 10.54 6.27 -8.14
C ILE A 126 11.72 6.64 -7.24
N ASN A 127 11.41 6.94 -5.99
CA ASN A 127 12.37 7.04 -4.90
C ASN A 127 12.24 5.83 -3.99
N VAL A 128 13.37 5.22 -3.66
CA VAL A 128 13.48 4.17 -2.64
C VAL A 128 14.47 4.65 -1.60
N GLY A 129 13.98 4.93 -0.40
CA GLY A 129 14.81 5.41 0.72
C GLY A 129 14.99 4.32 1.76
N ALA A 130 16.22 4.02 2.15
CA ALA A 130 16.55 3.08 3.22
C ALA A 130 17.34 3.82 4.31
N TYR A 131 16.85 3.80 5.55
CA TYR A 131 17.41 4.62 6.61
C TYR A 131 17.17 4.03 7.99
N GLN A 132 18.07 4.37 8.91
CA GLN A 132 17.99 4.01 10.31
C GLN A 132 17.70 5.27 11.13
N SER A 133 16.71 5.19 12.03
CA SER A 133 16.35 6.27 12.94
C SER A 133 16.42 5.77 14.37
N GLY A 134 17.03 6.56 15.26
CA GLY A 134 17.14 6.22 16.67
C GLY A 134 17.73 7.34 17.50
N ILE A 135 17.91 7.08 18.80
CA ILE A 135 18.56 8.01 19.72
C ILE A 135 20.07 7.88 19.60
N ASN A 136 20.76 9.01 19.69
CA ASN A 136 22.20 9.11 19.75
C ASN A 136 22.62 9.40 21.20
N ASP A 137 23.01 8.35 21.92
CA ASP A 137 23.39 8.40 23.34
C ASP A 137 24.54 9.37 23.61
N GLY A 138 25.44 9.58 22.65
CA GLY A 138 26.54 10.54 22.77
C GLY A 138 26.09 11.99 22.91
N ASN A 139 24.87 12.31 22.47
CA ASN A 139 24.26 13.63 22.63
C ASN A 139 23.36 13.74 23.87
N VAL A 140 23.19 12.64 24.62
CA VAL A 140 22.31 12.60 25.79
C VAL A 140 23.09 13.04 27.02
N VAL A 141 22.65 14.15 27.63
CA VAL A 141 23.27 14.69 28.85
C VAL A 141 22.34 14.40 30.03
N THR A 142 22.72 13.45 30.88
CA THR A 142 21.97 13.11 32.10
C THR A 142 22.78 13.39 33.35
N ASN A 143 22.15 13.94 34.38
CA ASN A 143 22.79 14.10 35.71
C ASN A 143 22.99 12.75 36.43
N THR A 144 22.17 11.76 36.09
CA THR A 144 22.22 10.39 36.60
C THR A 144 21.91 9.42 35.45
N PRO A 145 22.63 8.31 35.28
CA PRO A 145 22.31 7.30 34.26
C PRO A 145 20.86 6.85 34.41
N ASP A 146 20.09 6.97 33.32
CA ASP A 146 18.70 6.53 33.26
C ASP A 146 18.64 5.18 32.52
N PRO A 147 18.30 4.07 33.20
CA PRO A 147 18.21 2.75 32.58
C PRO A 147 17.21 2.65 31.42
N SER A 148 16.25 3.59 31.32
CA SER A 148 15.30 3.64 30.20
C SER A 148 15.96 4.04 28.87
N LEU A 149 17.11 4.71 28.92
CA LEU A 149 17.88 5.11 27.74
C LEU A 149 18.82 4.00 27.23
N GLU A 150 19.14 3.00 28.05
CA GLU A 150 20.12 1.97 27.72
C GLU A 150 19.64 0.94 26.68
N ASN A 151 18.34 0.87 26.39
CA ASN A 151 17.74 -0.16 25.52
C ASN A 151 16.77 0.40 24.47
N ILE A 152 16.92 1.64 24.03
CA ILE A 152 16.04 2.20 22.99
C ILE A 152 16.45 1.65 21.62
N PRO A 153 15.62 0.82 20.96
CA PRO A 153 16.00 0.18 19.72
C PRO A 153 16.03 1.20 18.58
N SER A 154 17.04 1.08 17.71
CA SER A 154 17.04 1.80 16.44
C SER A 154 16.13 1.11 15.43
N ASN A 155 15.33 1.88 14.70
CA ASN A 155 14.43 1.38 13.68
C ASN A 155 15.06 1.50 12.29
N PHE A 156 15.14 0.38 11.55
CA PHE A 156 15.54 0.41 10.15
C PHE A 156 14.31 0.38 9.25
N LEU A 157 14.16 1.43 8.44
CA LEU A 157 12.97 1.71 7.64
C LEU A 157 13.30 1.73 6.14
N LEU A 158 12.36 1.23 5.35
CA LEU A 158 12.37 1.34 3.89
C LEU A 158 11.12 2.10 3.43
N SER A 159 11.35 3.16 2.67
CA SER A 159 10.33 4.05 2.10
C SER A 159 10.32 3.92 0.58
N VAL A 160 9.13 3.98 -0.01
CA VAL A 160 8.94 4.01 -1.47
C VAL A 160 8.02 5.16 -1.84
N SER A 161 8.45 6.01 -2.77
CA SER A 161 7.69 7.16 -3.26
C SER A 161 7.69 7.21 -4.80
N PRO A 162 6.61 6.77 -5.47
CA PRO A 162 6.49 6.88 -6.92
C PRO A 162 6.01 8.28 -7.35
N GLY A 163 6.29 8.66 -8.60
CA GLY A 163 5.78 9.88 -9.21
C GLY A 163 5.68 9.79 -10.73
N ILE A 164 4.81 10.62 -11.30
CA ILE A 164 4.55 10.72 -12.74
C ILE A 164 4.52 12.20 -13.13
N ASN A 165 5.07 12.53 -14.29
CA ASN A 165 5.09 13.90 -14.82
C ASN A 165 4.81 13.91 -16.33
N TYR A 166 3.79 14.65 -16.74
CA TYR A 166 3.52 14.98 -18.12
C TYR A 166 4.18 16.31 -18.48
N GLY A 167 5.12 16.29 -19.41
CA GLY A 167 5.89 17.45 -19.85
C GLY A 167 5.57 17.83 -21.29
N THR A 168 5.45 19.13 -21.53
CA THR A 168 5.34 19.78 -22.85
C THR A 168 6.62 20.58 -23.15
N VAL A 169 6.62 21.47 -24.15
CA VAL A 169 7.76 22.37 -24.42
C VAL A 169 8.10 23.25 -23.22
N PHE A 170 7.10 23.81 -22.53
CA PHE A 170 7.30 24.82 -21.47
C PHE A 170 6.64 24.47 -20.14
N LEU A 171 5.62 23.61 -20.14
CA LEU A 171 4.86 23.23 -18.95
C LEU A 171 5.12 21.78 -18.56
N ASP A 172 5.21 21.53 -17.27
CA ASP A 172 5.31 20.20 -16.67
C ASP A 172 4.27 20.07 -15.56
N PHE A 173 3.45 19.02 -15.61
CA PHE A 173 2.45 18.71 -14.60
C PHE A 173 2.72 17.33 -14.04
N GLY A 174 2.64 17.15 -12.73
CA GLY A 174 2.87 15.83 -12.17
C GLY A 174 2.24 15.59 -10.82
N VAL A 175 2.27 14.32 -10.46
CA VAL A 175 1.75 13.76 -9.21
C VAL A 175 2.84 12.89 -8.61
N THR A 176 3.08 13.05 -7.31
CA THR A 176 3.99 12.21 -6.52
C THR A 176 3.23 11.71 -5.31
N VAL A 177 3.41 10.44 -4.96
CA VAL A 177 2.92 9.90 -3.69
C VAL A 177 4.12 9.67 -2.79
N ASN A 178 4.28 10.51 -1.77
CA ASN A 178 5.38 10.41 -0.82
C ASN A 178 5.07 9.36 0.24
N ASN A 179 6.09 8.56 0.58
CA ASN A 179 6.01 7.49 1.58
C ASN A 179 4.79 6.57 1.37
N LEU A 180 4.52 6.17 0.12
CA LEU A 180 3.43 5.24 -0.23
C LEU A 180 3.55 3.93 0.54
N VAL A 181 4.77 3.43 0.69
CA VAL A 181 5.10 2.25 1.49
C VAL A 181 6.17 2.66 2.50
N LEU A 182 5.94 2.38 3.77
CA LEU A 182 6.94 2.51 4.83
C LEU A 182 6.99 1.22 5.65
N TYR A 183 8.06 0.44 5.46
CA TYR A 183 8.25 -0.84 6.12
C TYR A 183 9.34 -0.75 7.18
N ASN A 184 9.02 -1.16 8.40
CA ASN A 184 9.98 -1.24 9.50
C ASN A 184 10.52 -2.68 9.60
N PHE A 185 11.81 -2.86 9.36
CA PHE A 185 12.47 -4.17 9.46
C PHE A 185 12.67 -4.63 10.90
N THR A 186 12.74 -3.69 11.86
CA THR A 186 12.90 -4.01 13.27
C THR A 186 11.63 -4.63 13.83
N SER A 187 10.45 -4.06 13.53
CA SER A 187 9.16 -4.64 13.93
C SER A 187 8.61 -5.66 12.92
N SER A 188 9.16 -5.73 11.71
CA SER A 188 8.64 -6.54 10.59
C SER A 188 7.20 -6.18 10.19
N GLU A 189 6.82 -4.91 10.35
CA GLU A 189 5.49 -4.40 10.07
C GLU A 189 5.51 -3.21 9.11
N LEU A 190 4.43 -3.08 8.34
CA LEU A 190 4.14 -1.85 7.59
C LEU A 190 3.55 -0.82 8.55
N LEU A 191 4.14 0.38 8.58
CA LEU A 191 3.54 1.50 9.31
C LEU A 191 2.24 1.91 8.62
N LYS A 192 1.12 1.73 9.33
CA LYS A 192 -0.22 2.06 8.84
C LYS A 192 -0.54 3.54 8.99
N ASP A 193 -0.10 4.13 10.10
CA ASP A 193 -0.31 5.55 10.39
C ASP A 193 1.00 6.31 10.16
N ASN A 194 1.13 6.92 8.99
CA ASN A 194 2.31 7.69 8.61
C ASN A 194 1.93 9.16 8.35
N PRO A 195 2.19 10.09 9.29
CA PRO A 195 1.83 11.49 9.13
C PRO A 195 2.58 12.19 7.99
N GLU A 196 3.70 11.62 7.53
CA GLU A 196 4.46 12.12 6.39
C GLU A 196 4.10 11.43 5.06
N GLN A 197 3.06 10.58 5.05
CA GLN A 197 2.47 10.11 3.80
C GLN A 197 1.69 11.26 3.15
N SER A 198 1.93 11.49 1.86
CA SER A 198 1.29 12.61 1.18
C SER A 198 1.11 12.41 -0.32
N ILE A 199 0.06 13.03 -0.86
CA ILE A 199 -0.11 13.17 -2.31
C ILE A 199 0.30 14.58 -2.69
N GLN A 200 1.35 14.70 -3.50
CA GLN A 200 1.86 15.96 -4.01
C GLN A 200 1.47 16.13 -5.47
N LEU A 201 0.78 17.24 -5.78
CA LEU A 201 0.56 17.73 -7.13
C LEU A 201 1.55 18.86 -7.41
N HIS A 202 2.09 18.92 -8.63
CA HIS A 202 2.94 20.04 -9.05
C HIS A 202 2.63 20.49 -10.46
N ALA A 203 2.83 21.79 -10.69
CA ALA A 203 2.86 22.39 -12.01
C ALA A 203 4.09 23.31 -12.12
N MET A 204 4.84 23.17 -13.20
CA MET A 204 6.05 23.94 -13.45
C MET A 204 5.99 24.57 -14.84
N TYR A 205 6.40 25.82 -14.93
CA TYR A 205 6.60 26.55 -16.17
C TYR A 205 8.07 26.91 -16.32
N THR A 206 8.66 26.62 -17.48
CA THR A 206 10.02 27.01 -17.85
C THR A 206 9.96 27.80 -19.16
N GLY A 207 10.49 29.03 -19.15
CA GLY A 207 10.54 29.89 -20.33
C GLY A 207 11.84 30.66 -20.44
N TYR A 208 12.05 31.30 -21.60
CA TYR A 208 13.26 32.08 -21.89
C TYR A 208 12.91 33.52 -22.24
N MET A 209 13.67 34.46 -21.70
CA MET A 209 13.53 35.89 -21.94
C MET A 209 14.64 36.36 -22.87
N ASN A 210 14.26 36.88 -24.04
CA ASN A 210 15.17 37.52 -24.97
C ASN A 210 15.20 39.02 -24.68
N SER A 211 16.32 39.52 -24.17
CA SER A 211 16.51 40.94 -23.86
C SER A 211 17.91 41.38 -24.29
N ARG A 212 18.13 42.68 -24.48
CA ARG A 212 19.49 43.17 -24.79
C ARG A 212 20.27 43.38 -23.49
N GLY A 213 21.45 42.79 -23.38
CA GLY A 213 22.41 43.14 -22.33
C GLY A 213 22.64 42.02 -21.30
N PHE A 214 22.49 42.33 -20.01
CA PHE A 214 22.81 41.38 -18.92
C PHE A 214 21.84 40.20 -18.84
N PHE A 215 20.56 40.43 -19.14
CA PHE A 215 19.48 39.46 -19.03
C PHE A 215 19.14 38.75 -20.35
N ASP A 216 20.03 38.78 -21.34
CA ASP A 216 19.82 38.04 -22.59
C ASP A 216 19.80 36.54 -22.31
N GLU A 217 18.91 35.80 -22.99
CA GLU A 217 18.68 34.35 -22.81
C GLU A 217 18.42 33.94 -21.34
N THR A 218 17.84 34.82 -20.51
CA THR A 218 17.54 34.50 -19.10
C THR A 218 16.44 33.44 -19.03
N LYS A 219 16.70 32.36 -18.31
CA LYS A 219 15.73 31.30 -18.05
C LYS A 219 14.88 31.65 -16.84
N PHE A 220 13.57 31.62 -17.01
CA PHE A 220 12.58 31.75 -15.95
C PHE A 220 11.98 30.38 -15.64
N THR A 221 11.95 30.01 -14.37
CA THR A 221 11.28 28.80 -13.88
C THR A 221 10.29 29.20 -12.79
N GLY A 222 9.03 28.83 -12.94
CA GLY A 222 8.02 28.92 -11.88
C GLY A 222 7.52 27.53 -11.52
N LEU A 223 7.40 27.23 -10.24
CA LEU A 223 6.97 25.93 -9.72
C LEU A 223 5.93 26.16 -8.62
N ILE A 224 4.77 25.53 -8.76
CA ILE A 224 3.73 25.49 -7.73
C ILE A 224 3.49 24.04 -7.33
N LYS A 225 3.24 23.81 -6.04
CA LYS A 225 2.98 22.49 -5.46
C LYS A 225 1.85 22.57 -4.45
N SER A 226 1.03 21.53 -4.43
CA SER A 226 0.01 21.26 -3.41
C SER A 226 0.27 19.88 -2.85
N GLU A 227 0.49 19.79 -1.55
CA GLU A 227 0.75 18.54 -0.85
C GLU A 227 -0.35 18.27 0.17
N PHE A 228 -1.03 17.15 0.01
CA PHE A 228 -2.14 16.72 0.85
C PHE A 228 -1.65 15.62 1.78
N LYS A 229 -1.57 15.93 3.08
CA LYS A 229 -1.32 15.00 4.18
C LYS A 229 -2.62 14.76 4.95
N ASP A 230 -2.65 13.75 5.81
CA ASP A 230 -3.84 13.43 6.61
C ASP A 230 -4.24 14.59 7.53
N ASP A 231 -3.26 15.24 8.17
CA ASP A 231 -3.50 16.29 9.17
C ASP A 231 -3.47 17.72 8.60
N ASN A 232 -2.86 17.92 7.43
CA ASN A 232 -2.72 19.26 6.84
C ASN A 232 -2.55 19.26 5.32
N THR A 233 -2.89 20.39 4.69
CA THR A 233 -2.60 20.66 3.28
C THR A 233 -1.58 21.79 3.17
N ILE A 234 -0.48 21.54 2.46
CA ILE A 234 0.62 22.47 2.29
C ILE A 234 0.64 22.97 0.85
N PHE A 235 0.56 24.30 0.69
CA PHE A 235 0.76 24.94 -0.61
C PHE A 235 2.14 25.56 -0.65
N SER A 236 2.84 25.38 -1.76
CA SER A 236 4.10 26.08 -1.99
C SER A 236 4.24 26.57 -3.41
N GLY A 237 4.94 27.68 -3.57
CA GLY A 237 5.22 28.30 -4.84
C GLY A 237 6.60 28.93 -4.83
N GLY A 238 7.35 28.75 -5.91
CA GLY A 238 8.68 29.33 -6.07
C GLY A 238 8.91 29.79 -7.51
N ILE A 239 9.69 30.85 -7.64
CA ILE A 239 10.17 31.35 -8.93
C ILE A 239 11.69 31.44 -8.90
N MET A 240 12.31 31.22 -10.05
CA MET A 240 13.75 31.31 -10.24
C MET A 240 14.05 32.01 -11.57
N LEU A 241 15.04 32.89 -11.53
CA LEU A 241 15.64 33.53 -12.69
C LEU A 241 17.10 33.10 -12.79
N THR A 242 17.46 32.43 -13.87
CA THR A 242 18.82 31.98 -14.15
C THR A 242 19.40 32.78 -15.31
N VAL A 243 20.40 33.61 -15.02
CA VAL A 243 21.10 34.42 -15.99
C VAL A 243 22.26 33.62 -16.57
N PRO A 244 22.43 33.55 -17.91
CA PRO A 244 23.51 32.79 -18.56
C PRO A 244 24.93 33.21 -18.14
N LYS A 245 25.09 34.33 -17.45
CA LYS A 245 26.36 34.80 -16.90
C LYS A 245 26.83 34.05 -15.65
N GLY A 246 26.09 33.04 -15.20
CA GLY A 246 26.50 32.19 -14.09
C GLY A 246 25.86 32.52 -12.76
N ILE A 247 24.72 33.20 -12.77
CA ILE A 247 24.03 33.68 -11.56
C ILE A 247 22.57 33.27 -11.65
N TRP A 248 22.02 32.76 -10.57
CA TRP A 248 20.57 32.60 -10.43
C TRP A 248 20.11 33.14 -9.09
N ALA A 249 18.87 33.62 -9.10
CA ALA A 249 18.17 34.08 -7.92
C ALA A 249 16.81 33.40 -7.87
N GLN A 250 16.37 33.02 -6.68
CA GLN A 250 15.10 32.35 -6.46
C GLN A 250 14.40 32.89 -5.22
N ALA A 251 13.08 32.85 -5.24
CA ALA A 251 12.25 33.22 -4.11
C ALA A 251 10.97 32.39 -4.13
N GLY A 252 10.42 32.13 -2.96
CA GLY A 252 9.19 31.38 -2.85
C GLY A 252 8.55 31.48 -1.48
N TYR A 253 7.41 30.82 -1.38
CA TYR A 253 6.59 30.79 -0.18
C TYR A 253 6.04 29.38 0.00
N ASN A 254 6.04 28.92 1.23
CA ASN A 254 5.44 27.68 1.67
C ASN A 254 4.52 28.00 2.86
N THR A 255 3.28 27.49 2.84
CA THR A 255 2.30 27.80 3.89
C THR A 255 2.68 27.28 5.27
N LEU A 256 3.49 26.22 5.35
CA LEU A 256 3.97 25.64 6.60
C LEU A 256 5.31 26.26 7.04
N TYR A 257 6.26 26.42 6.11
CA TYR A 257 7.63 26.82 6.45
C TYR A 257 7.95 28.30 6.21
N GLY A 258 7.01 29.06 5.62
CA GLY A 258 7.12 30.49 5.37
C GLY A 258 7.82 30.87 4.07
N ALA A 259 8.36 32.08 4.03
CA ALA A 259 8.99 32.64 2.83
C ALA A 259 10.47 32.27 2.77
N TYR A 260 10.98 32.04 1.56
CA TYR A 260 12.40 31.82 1.34
C TYR A 260 12.93 32.62 0.15
N GLY A 261 14.23 32.90 0.19
CA GLY A 261 14.98 33.56 -0.87
C GLY A 261 16.37 32.93 -0.99
N GLY A 262 16.86 32.81 -2.23
CA GLY A 262 18.12 32.17 -2.52
C GLY A 262 18.88 32.82 -3.65
N LEU A 263 20.20 32.69 -3.58
CA LEU A 263 21.14 33.15 -4.59
C LEU A 263 22.13 32.03 -4.87
N GLY A 264 22.46 31.84 -6.14
CA GLY A 264 23.47 30.89 -6.54
C GLY A 264 24.37 31.39 -7.66
N LEU A 265 25.59 30.88 -7.64
CA LEU A 265 26.71 31.36 -8.43
C LEU A 265 27.50 30.18 -8.98
N HIS A 266 27.80 30.22 -10.28
CA HIS A 266 28.80 29.37 -10.91
C HIS A 266 30.19 30.02 -10.73
N LEU A 267 30.90 29.60 -9.69
CA LEU A 267 32.28 30.03 -9.41
C LEU A 267 33.19 29.68 -10.60
N THR A 268 33.10 28.45 -11.10
CA THR A 268 33.78 27.98 -12.31
C THR A 268 32.80 27.29 -13.25
N GLU A 269 33.25 26.84 -14.43
CA GLU A 269 32.38 26.08 -15.36
C GLU A 269 31.82 24.79 -14.73
N GLN A 270 32.44 24.30 -13.65
CA GLN A 270 32.12 23.05 -13.00
C GLN A 270 31.69 23.22 -11.54
N ILE A 271 32.12 24.27 -10.84
CA ILE A 271 31.81 24.45 -9.42
C ILE A 271 30.75 25.54 -9.27
N SER A 272 29.66 25.22 -8.58
CA SER A 272 28.63 26.15 -8.18
C SER A 272 28.44 26.15 -6.67
N ILE A 273 28.01 27.30 -6.14
CA ILE A 273 27.53 27.44 -4.78
C ILE A 273 26.13 28.04 -4.79
N GLU A 274 25.27 27.59 -3.89
CA GLU A 274 23.94 28.12 -3.66
C GLU A 274 23.76 28.39 -2.16
N TYR A 275 23.11 29.49 -1.85
CA TYR A 275 22.71 29.85 -0.50
C TYR A 275 21.23 30.19 -0.50
N ASN A 276 20.48 29.54 0.39
CA ASN A 276 19.07 29.77 0.63
C ASN A 276 18.84 30.20 2.08
N TYR A 277 17.99 31.21 2.23
CA TYR A 277 17.52 31.73 3.51
C TYR A 277 16.01 31.52 3.58
N GLU A 278 15.53 30.88 4.64
CA GLU A 278 14.11 30.63 4.89
C GLU A 278 13.71 31.24 6.23
N LYS A 279 12.54 31.88 6.24
CA LYS A 279 11.96 32.49 7.42
C LYS A 279 10.51 32.07 7.56
N ALA A 280 10.23 31.38 8.66
CA ALA A 280 8.89 30.99 9.05
C ALA A 280 7.99 32.23 9.29
N VAL A 281 6.71 32.06 9.00
CA VAL A 281 5.66 33.08 9.16
C VAL A 281 4.54 32.46 10.01
N GLY A 282 3.81 33.28 10.78
CA GLY A 282 2.76 32.79 11.69
C GLY A 282 3.33 32.25 13.00
N ASP A 283 2.75 31.17 13.52
CA ASP A 283 3.08 30.62 14.85
C ASP A 283 4.52 30.10 14.97
N LEU A 284 5.14 29.73 13.84
CA LEU A 284 6.52 29.26 13.78
C LEU A 284 7.53 30.40 13.60
N ALA A 285 7.10 31.66 13.46
CA ALA A 285 8.01 32.80 13.24
C ALA A 285 8.98 33.03 14.41
N THR A 286 8.63 32.58 15.62
CA THR A 286 9.47 32.64 16.83
C THR A 286 10.58 31.59 16.85
N LEU A 287 10.56 30.61 15.94
CA LEU A 287 11.57 29.55 15.90
C LEU A 287 12.89 30.00 15.24
N GLY A 288 12.93 31.20 14.66
CA GLY A 288 14.11 31.75 14.00
C GLY A 288 14.21 31.35 12.52
N SER A 289 15.31 31.74 11.87
CA SER A 289 15.55 31.47 10.45
C SER A 289 16.26 30.16 10.19
N ALA A 290 16.07 29.62 8.99
CA ALA A 290 16.79 28.48 8.47
C ALA A 290 17.75 28.91 7.35
N HIS A 291 18.91 28.26 7.30
CA HIS A 291 19.95 28.54 6.32
C HIS A 291 20.36 27.23 5.64
N GLU A 292 20.45 27.27 4.31
CA GLU A 292 20.83 26.14 3.50
C GLU A 292 21.96 26.56 2.55
N ILE A 293 23.05 25.82 2.58
CA ILE A 293 24.23 26.02 1.73
C ILE A 293 24.44 24.76 0.91
N THR A 294 24.52 24.91 -0.41
CA THR A 294 24.84 23.81 -1.34
C THR A 294 26.10 24.12 -2.12
N LEU A 295 27.07 23.22 -2.09
CA LEU A 295 28.22 23.20 -2.98
C LEU A 295 28.00 22.11 -4.02
N ALA A 296 28.10 22.42 -5.31
CA ALA A 296 27.86 21.48 -6.39
C ALA A 296 29.01 21.43 -7.40
N TYR A 297 29.31 20.23 -7.88
CA TYR A 297 30.22 19.95 -8.97
C TYR A 297 29.45 19.41 -10.18
N LYS A 298 29.40 20.20 -11.25
CA LYS A 298 28.80 19.91 -12.55
C LYS A 298 29.78 19.14 -13.45
N PHE A 299 29.36 17.97 -13.89
CA PHE A 299 30.09 17.19 -14.90
C PHE A 299 29.82 17.71 -16.30
N LYS A 300 30.86 17.74 -17.13
CA LYS A 300 30.73 18.11 -18.55
C LYS A 300 29.92 17.02 -19.26
N ASN A 301 28.79 17.41 -19.83
CA ASN A 301 27.99 16.50 -20.64
C ASN A 301 28.61 16.35 -22.04
N ARG A 302 28.82 15.11 -22.49
CA ARG A 302 29.36 14.79 -23.83
C ARG A 302 28.24 14.52 -24.84
N GLU A 303 27.02 14.29 -24.37
CA GLU A 303 25.85 13.99 -25.19
C GLU A 303 25.07 15.29 -25.48
N ARG A 304 24.60 15.46 -26.73
CA ARG A 304 23.74 16.58 -27.12
C ARG A 304 22.29 16.08 -27.15
N TYR A 305 21.49 16.47 -26.17
CA TYR A 305 20.05 16.18 -26.16
C TYR A 305 19.27 17.26 -26.93
N ASP A 306 18.16 16.94 -27.60
CA ASP A 306 17.40 17.94 -28.39
C ASP A 306 16.94 19.17 -27.57
N TYR A 307 16.71 18.98 -26.26
CA TYR A 307 16.37 20.05 -25.30
C TYR A 307 17.59 20.88 -24.81
N SER A 308 18.81 20.60 -25.30
CA SER A 308 20.06 21.08 -24.70
C SER A 308 20.73 22.27 -25.40
N ARG A 309 20.13 22.82 -26.47
CA ARG A 309 20.81 23.81 -27.30
C ARG A 309 20.94 25.20 -26.63
N GLU A 310 20.13 25.50 -25.60
CA GLU A 310 19.93 26.89 -25.12
C GLU A 310 20.43 27.18 -23.69
N ASP A 311 20.87 26.18 -22.92
CA ASP A 311 21.19 26.35 -21.47
C ASP A 311 22.71 26.45 -21.15
N ARG A 312 23.54 26.94 -22.09
CA ARG A 312 24.99 27.08 -21.83
C ARG A 312 25.28 28.25 -20.86
N VAL A 313 25.36 27.93 -19.57
CA VAL A 313 25.70 28.89 -18.52
C VAL A 313 27.22 29.10 -18.40
N SER A 314 27.65 30.37 -18.45
CA SER A 314 29.03 30.86 -18.23
C SER A 314 29.39 30.87 -16.74
N ALA A 315 30.69 30.90 -16.43
CA ALA A 315 31.21 31.03 -15.06
C ALA A 315 31.79 32.43 -14.78
N LEU A 316 31.88 32.79 -13.50
CA LEU A 316 32.51 34.04 -13.03
C LEU A 316 34.03 34.01 -13.19
N ILE A 317 34.66 32.87 -12.93
CA ILE A 317 36.10 32.66 -13.07
C ILE A 317 36.32 31.65 -14.20
N SER A 318 36.78 32.12 -15.36
CA SER A 318 37.16 31.25 -16.49
C SER A 318 38.64 31.40 -16.82
N SER A 319 39.37 30.29 -16.92
CA SER A 319 40.81 30.27 -17.24
C SER A 319 41.15 30.53 -18.70
N LYS A 320 40.16 30.76 -19.58
CA LYS A 320 40.37 31.09 -20.99
C LYS A 320 39.65 32.39 -21.35
N PRO A 321 40.32 33.36 -21.99
CA PRO A 321 39.66 34.56 -22.46
C PRO A 321 38.58 34.21 -23.48
N LYS A 322 37.40 34.83 -23.30
CA LYS A 322 36.22 34.69 -24.15
C LYS A 322 36.58 34.79 -25.63
N LYS A 323 36.51 33.69 -26.38
CA LYS A 323 36.27 33.79 -27.82
C LYS A 323 34.79 34.12 -28.00
N LYS A 324 34.48 35.38 -28.31
CA LYS A 324 33.29 35.71 -29.11
C LYS A 324 33.45 35.03 -30.46
N GLN A 325 33.00 33.79 -30.61
CA GLN A 325 32.80 33.21 -31.93
C GLN A 325 31.38 33.55 -32.38
N TYR A 326 31.20 34.81 -32.78
CA TYR A 326 30.41 35.09 -33.97
C TYR A 326 31.43 35.25 -35.09
N SER A 327 31.77 34.15 -35.75
CA SER A 327 32.62 34.25 -36.94
C SER A 327 31.81 34.93 -38.05
N GLN A 328 32.39 35.89 -38.76
CA GLN A 328 31.75 36.52 -39.93
C GLN A 328 31.38 35.48 -41.01
N ALA A 329 31.96 34.27 -40.95
CA ALA A 329 31.60 33.16 -41.82
C ALA A 329 30.18 32.61 -41.56
N ASP A 330 29.68 32.68 -40.32
CA ASP A 330 28.33 32.19 -39.98
C ASP A 330 27.23 33.19 -40.37
N LYS A 331 27.52 34.50 -40.42
CA LYS A 331 26.60 35.50 -40.98
C LYS A 331 26.48 35.36 -42.50
N ALA A 332 27.60 35.12 -43.20
CA ALA A 332 27.58 34.88 -44.64
C ALA A 332 26.87 33.56 -45.01
N LYS A 333 27.05 32.50 -44.23
CA LYS A 333 26.33 31.22 -44.40
C LYS A 333 24.85 31.32 -44.00
N ALA A 334 24.50 32.08 -42.97
CA ALA A 334 23.11 32.32 -42.57
C ALA A 334 22.37 33.27 -43.52
N GLU A 335 23.07 34.20 -44.19
CA GLU A 335 22.49 35.08 -45.21
C GLU A 335 22.33 34.35 -46.56
N ALA A 336 23.29 33.51 -46.93
CA ALA A 336 23.16 32.59 -48.08
C ALA A 336 22.07 31.53 -47.83
N ASN A 337 22.01 30.94 -46.63
CA ASN A 337 20.91 30.05 -46.24
C ASN A 337 19.59 30.78 -46.05
N ARG A 338 19.54 32.06 -45.65
CA ARG A 338 18.31 32.88 -45.65
C ARG A 338 17.83 33.17 -47.05
N LYS A 339 18.71 33.44 -48.02
CA LYS A 339 18.32 33.65 -49.42
C LYS A 339 17.89 32.34 -50.09
N ALA A 340 18.59 31.23 -49.82
CA ALA A 340 18.20 29.90 -50.28
C ALA A 340 16.91 29.38 -49.60
N ALA A 341 16.76 29.59 -48.28
CA ALA A 341 15.54 29.25 -47.55
C ALA A 341 14.39 30.21 -47.85
N ALA A 342 14.61 31.49 -48.17
CA ALA A 342 13.56 32.39 -48.62
C ALA A 342 13.08 32.00 -50.02
N LYS A 343 13.99 31.60 -50.93
CA LYS A 343 13.62 31.10 -52.26
C LYS A 343 12.91 29.75 -52.20
N ALA A 344 13.40 28.83 -51.37
CA ALA A 344 12.74 27.54 -51.10
C ALA A 344 11.43 27.70 -50.29
N LYS A 345 11.31 28.73 -49.44
CA LYS A 345 10.08 29.06 -48.71
C LYS A 345 9.08 29.81 -49.60
N GLU A 346 9.50 30.55 -50.61
CA GLU A 346 8.61 31.16 -51.61
C GLU A 346 8.11 30.09 -52.61
N GLU A 347 9.00 29.19 -53.06
CA GLU A 347 8.62 28.03 -53.89
C GLU A 347 7.77 27.02 -53.11
N ALA A 348 8.08 26.77 -51.83
CA ALA A 348 7.23 25.97 -50.95
C ALA A 348 5.98 26.72 -50.50
N ARG A 349 5.96 28.06 -50.42
CA ARG A 349 4.74 28.84 -50.17
C ARG A 349 3.83 28.80 -51.38
N LEU A 350 4.34 28.93 -52.60
CA LEU A 350 3.56 28.78 -53.84
C LEU A 350 3.04 27.35 -54.00
N ALA A 351 3.86 26.34 -53.72
CA ALA A 351 3.42 24.93 -53.75
C ALA A 351 2.46 24.58 -52.59
N ALA A 352 2.62 25.20 -51.42
CA ALA A 352 1.72 25.07 -50.28
C ALA A 352 0.46 25.91 -50.44
N GLU A 353 0.47 27.00 -51.19
CA GLU A 353 -0.68 27.85 -51.49
C GLU A 353 -1.57 27.15 -52.51
N VAL A 354 -1.00 26.54 -53.55
CA VAL A 354 -1.73 25.67 -54.49
C VAL A 354 -2.29 24.42 -53.78
N LYS A 355 -1.51 23.78 -52.89
CA LYS A 355 -2.01 22.65 -52.08
C LYS A 355 -2.99 23.08 -50.98
N ALA A 356 -2.87 24.28 -50.43
CA ALA A 356 -3.79 24.82 -49.43
C ALA A 356 -5.07 25.34 -50.07
N GLU A 357 -5.07 25.80 -51.32
CA GLU A 357 -6.29 26.10 -52.07
C GLU A 357 -7.06 24.82 -52.40
N GLU A 358 -6.36 23.76 -52.81
CA GLU A 358 -6.97 22.46 -53.07
C GLU A 358 -7.44 21.78 -51.78
N GLN A 359 -6.65 21.83 -50.70
CA GLN A 359 -7.04 21.33 -49.37
C GLN A 359 -8.08 22.22 -48.69
N ALA A 360 -8.13 23.54 -48.94
CA ALA A 360 -9.19 24.42 -48.44
C ALA A 360 -10.49 24.23 -49.22
N ARG A 361 -10.43 23.90 -50.51
CA ARG A 361 -11.62 23.50 -51.27
C ARG A 361 -12.18 22.17 -50.77
N LEU A 362 -11.32 21.17 -50.57
CA LEU A 362 -11.70 19.87 -50.00
C LEU A 362 -12.12 19.96 -48.52
N ALA A 363 -11.47 20.80 -47.72
CA ALA A 363 -11.83 21.04 -46.33
C ALA A 363 -13.08 21.92 -46.19
N ALA A 364 -13.36 22.85 -47.12
CA ALA A 364 -14.61 23.61 -47.14
C ALA A 364 -15.79 22.71 -47.55
N GLU A 365 -15.59 21.79 -48.51
CA GLU A 365 -16.60 20.79 -48.88
C GLU A 365 -16.83 19.77 -47.75
N ALA A 366 -15.76 19.29 -47.11
CA ALA A 366 -15.85 18.41 -45.94
C ALA A 366 -16.42 19.11 -44.70
N LYS A 367 -16.11 20.39 -44.48
CA LYS A 367 -16.64 21.20 -43.37
C LYS A 367 -18.09 21.60 -43.62
N ALA A 368 -18.51 21.87 -44.85
CA ALA A 368 -19.92 22.09 -45.18
C ALA A 368 -20.75 20.82 -44.99
N LYS A 369 -20.18 19.65 -45.31
CA LYS A 369 -20.83 18.35 -45.08
C LYS A 369 -20.84 17.95 -43.60
N ALA A 370 -19.75 18.22 -42.87
CA ALA A 370 -19.64 17.97 -41.43
C ALA A 370 -20.46 18.96 -40.59
N GLU A 371 -20.56 20.24 -40.98
CA GLU A 371 -21.44 21.21 -40.29
C GLU A 371 -22.92 20.93 -40.57
N ALA A 372 -23.27 20.37 -41.75
CA ALA A 372 -24.62 19.88 -42.01
C ALA A 372 -24.96 18.62 -41.20
N GLU A 373 -24.04 17.64 -41.12
CA GLU A 373 -24.21 16.45 -40.27
C GLU A 373 -24.15 16.76 -38.77
N GLU A 374 -23.35 17.74 -38.35
CA GLU A 374 -23.24 18.20 -36.96
C GLU A 374 -24.43 19.05 -36.53
N GLN A 375 -25.04 19.85 -37.42
CA GLN A 375 -26.31 20.52 -37.13
C GLN A 375 -27.48 19.53 -37.03
N VAL A 376 -27.50 18.46 -37.83
CA VAL A 376 -28.47 17.36 -37.69
C VAL A 376 -28.24 16.59 -36.40
N ARG A 377 -26.99 16.26 -36.07
CA ARG A 377 -26.62 15.55 -34.83
C ARG A 377 -26.86 16.39 -33.58
N LEU A 378 -26.55 17.68 -33.57
CA LEU A 378 -26.83 18.58 -32.46
C LEU A 378 -28.33 18.85 -32.29
N ALA A 379 -29.11 18.86 -33.38
CA ALA A 379 -30.56 18.95 -33.29
C ALA A 379 -31.19 17.65 -32.75
N GLU A 380 -30.70 16.49 -33.17
CA GLU A 380 -31.12 15.19 -32.64
C GLU A 380 -30.66 14.97 -31.19
N GLU A 381 -29.44 15.36 -30.84
CA GLU A 381 -28.89 15.28 -29.48
C GLU A 381 -29.57 16.29 -28.54
N ALA A 382 -29.88 17.51 -29.00
CA ALA A 382 -30.67 18.46 -28.23
C ALA A 382 -32.11 17.98 -28.01
N LYS A 383 -32.71 17.30 -29.00
CA LYS A 383 -34.05 16.71 -28.88
C LYS A 383 -34.05 15.49 -27.96
N ALA A 384 -33.06 14.61 -28.06
CA ALA A 384 -32.87 13.47 -27.17
C ALA A 384 -32.53 13.90 -25.73
N LYS A 385 -31.75 14.97 -25.56
CA LYS A 385 -31.41 15.53 -24.25
C LYS A 385 -32.60 16.27 -23.63
N ALA A 386 -33.41 16.98 -24.42
CA ALA A 386 -34.66 17.58 -23.94
C ALA A 386 -35.70 16.52 -23.57
N GLU A 387 -35.85 15.45 -24.36
CA GLU A 387 -36.74 14.32 -24.04
C GLU A 387 -36.25 13.53 -22.81
N ALA A 388 -34.93 13.33 -22.68
CA ALA A 388 -34.34 12.67 -21.50
C ALA A 388 -34.41 13.54 -20.23
N GLU A 389 -34.25 14.86 -20.35
CA GLU A 389 -34.37 15.80 -19.23
C GLU A 389 -35.84 16.00 -18.81
N GLU A 390 -36.79 15.96 -19.75
CA GLU A 390 -38.23 15.95 -19.45
C GLU A 390 -38.66 14.62 -18.81
N GLN A 391 -38.17 13.47 -19.29
CA GLN A 391 -38.40 12.18 -18.63
C GLN A 391 -37.74 12.09 -17.25
N ALA A 392 -36.52 12.63 -17.08
CA ALA A 392 -35.86 12.68 -15.79
C ALA A 392 -36.57 13.64 -14.81
N ARG A 393 -37.12 14.75 -15.29
CA ARG A 393 -37.94 15.67 -14.49
C ARG A 393 -39.28 15.05 -14.10
N LEU A 394 -39.97 14.37 -15.01
CA LEU A 394 -41.22 13.66 -14.71
C LEU A 394 -40.99 12.47 -13.76
N ALA A 395 -39.87 11.75 -13.91
CA ALA A 395 -39.49 10.67 -12.99
C ALA A 395 -39.08 11.21 -11.62
N ALA A 396 -38.37 12.34 -11.55
CA ALA A 396 -38.02 13.00 -10.30
C ALA A 396 -39.24 13.60 -9.59
N GLU A 397 -40.18 14.17 -10.34
CA GLU A 397 -41.45 14.70 -9.80
C GLU A 397 -42.37 13.56 -9.33
N ALA A 398 -42.46 12.46 -10.08
CA ALA A 398 -43.19 11.27 -9.66
C ALA A 398 -42.57 10.61 -8.42
N LYS A 399 -41.23 10.57 -8.33
CA LYS A 399 -40.52 10.02 -7.18
C LYS A 399 -40.63 10.93 -5.96
N ALA A 400 -40.53 12.25 -6.12
CA ALA A 400 -40.75 13.21 -5.05
C ALA A 400 -42.21 13.21 -4.56
N LYS A 401 -43.18 12.99 -5.44
CA LYS A 401 -44.59 12.85 -5.07
C LYS A 401 -44.89 11.51 -4.38
N ALA A 402 -44.25 10.43 -4.81
CA ALA A 402 -44.34 9.11 -4.16
C ALA A 402 -43.65 9.10 -2.79
N GLU A 403 -42.47 9.72 -2.66
CA GLU A 403 -41.75 9.85 -1.39
C GLU A 403 -42.49 10.80 -0.42
N ALA A 404 -43.15 11.84 -0.93
CA ALA A 404 -44.02 12.71 -0.11
C ALA A 404 -45.32 12.01 0.32
N GLU A 405 -45.98 11.23 -0.55
CA GLU A 405 -47.16 10.43 -0.20
C GLU A 405 -46.80 9.29 0.78
N GLU A 406 -45.62 8.70 0.66
CA GLU A 406 -45.12 7.66 1.57
C GLU A 406 -44.72 8.24 2.94
N GLN A 407 -44.13 9.44 2.98
CA GLN A 407 -43.87 10.14 4.25
C GLN A 407 -45.17 10.59 4.93
N VAL A 408 -46.19 11.03 4.18
CA VAL A 408 -47.51 11.35 4.73
C VAL A 408 -48.24 10.09 5.22
N ARG A 409 -48.12 8.96 4.51
CA ARG A 409 -48.68 7.66 4.94
C ARG A 409 -48.00 7.12 6.20
N LEU A 410 -46.68 7.18 6.29
CA LEU A 410 -45.91 6.72 7.45
C LEU A 410 -46.11 7.63 8.67
N ALA A 411 -46.27 8.95 8.46
CA ALA A 411 -46.63 9.87 9.54
C ALA A 411 -48.06 9.63 10.04
N ALA A 412 -49.03 9.43 9.14
CA ALA A 412 -50.42 9.13 9.52
C ALA A 412 -50.58 7.74 10.16
N GLU A 413 -49.79 6.74 9.74
CA GLU A 413 -49.78 5.41 10.36
C GLU A 413 -49.09 5.43 11.73
N ALA A 414 -48.07 6.26 11.92
CA ALA A 414 -47.43 6.48 13.21
C ALA A 414 -48.32 7.26 14.20
N GLU A 415 -49.07 8.27 13.74
CA GLU A 415 -50.05 8.99 14.55
C GLU A 415 -51.24 8.09 14.93
N ALA A 416 -51.76 7.29 13.99
CA ALA A 416 -52.82 6.32 14.25
C ALA A 416 -52.38 5.18 15.19
N LYS A 417 -51.11 4.75 15.12
CA LYS A 417 -50.54 3.81 16.09
C LYS A 417 -50.37 4.44 17.46
N ALA A 418 -49.90 5.68 17.54
CA ALA A 418 -49.71 6.39 18.80
C ALA A 418 -51.04 6.68 19.53
N GLU A 419 -52.09 7.07 18.80
CA GLU A 419 -53.44 7.24 19.36
C GLU A 419 -54.08 5.91 19.77
N ALA A 420 -53.84 4.82 19.02
CA ALA A 420 -54.31 3.48 19.38
C ALA A 420 -53.57 2.90 20.59
N GLU A 421 -52.27 3.16 20.74
CA GLU A 421 -51.46 2.73 21.89
C GLU A 421 -51.80 3.55 23.15
N GLU A 422 -52.13 4.83 23.02
CA GLU A 422 -52.57 5.67 24.15
C GLU A 422 -53.98 5.32 24.63
N GLN A 423 -54.91 5.00 23.72
CA GLN A 423 -56.23 4.47 24.09
C GLN A 423 -56.15 3.06 24.69
N ALA A 424 -55.23 2.21 24.21
CA ALA A 424 -54.99 0.89 24.80
C ALA A 424 -54.35 0.98 26.19
N ARG A 425 -53.46 1.96 26.44
CA ARG A 425 -52.84 2.20 27.75
C ARG A 425 -53.84 2.72 28.78
N LEU A 426 -54.74 3.64 28.40
CA LEU A 426 -55.79 4.15 29.30
C LEU A 426 -56.88 3.11 29.60
N ALA A 427 -57.18 2.22 28.66
CA ALA A 427 -58.08 1.09 28.89
C ALA A 427 -57.43 -0.03 29.74
N ALA A 428 -56.13 -0.28 29.57
CA ALA A 428 -55.38 -1.27 30.34
C ALA A 428 -55.17 -0.85 31.81
N GLU A 429 -54.95 0.44 32.08
CA GLU A 429 -54.79 0.95 33.45
C GLU A 429 -56.12 0.93 34.25
N ALA A 430 -57.26 1.12 33.58
CA ALA A 430 -58.59 1.00 34.19
C ALA A 430 -59.01 -0.47 34.43
N LYS A 431 -58.56 -1.41 33.59
CA LYS A 431 -58.87 -2.84 33.72
C LYS A 431 -57.94 -3.57 34.70
N ALA A 432 -56.67 -3.17 34.77
CA ALA A 432 -55.68 -3.71 35.71
C ALA A 432 -55.95 -3.37 37.19
N LYS A 433 -56.81 -2.37 37.47
CA LYS A 433 -57.26 -2.06 38.83
C LYS A 433 -58.54 -2.81 39.26
N ALA A 434 -59.27 -3.40 38.32
CA ALA A 434 -60.51 -4.15 38.58
C ALA A 434 -60.33 -5.68 38.49
N GLU A 435 -59.35 -6.18 37.73
CA GLU A 435 -59.10 -7.62 37.58
C GLU A 435 -58.05 -8.18 38.59
N ALA A 436 -57.36 -7.30 39.33
CA ALA A 436 -56.35 -7.68 40.34
C ALA A 436 -56.94 -8.21 41.67
N GLU A 437 -58.24 -8.05 41.93
CA GLU A 437 -58.90 -8.59 43.13
C GLU A 437 -59.58 -9.97 42.92
N GLU A 438 -59.78 -10.43 41.68
CA GLU A 438 -60.54 -11.67 41.42
C GLU A 438 -59.73 -12.82 40.79
N GLN A 439 -58.48 -12.61 40.39
CA GLN A 439 -57.64 -13.67 39.79
C GLN A 439 -56.66 -14.36 40.76
N VAL A 440 -56.65 -14.02 42.04
CA VAL A 440 -55.82 -14.72 43.06
C VAL A 440 -56.47 -16.04 43.54
N ARG A 441 -57.75 -16.31 43.24
CA ARG A 441 -58.45 -17.48 43.81
C ARG A 441 -58.64 -18.69 42.88
N LEU A 442 -58.43 -18.59 41.56
CA LEU A 442 -58.79 -19.68 40.63
C LEU A 442 -57.66 -20.17 39.68
N ALA A 443 -56.49 -19.54 39.68
CA ALA A 443 -55.40 -19.91 38.77
C ALA A 443 -54.44 -21.01 39.30
N ALA A 444 -54.62 -21.48 40.54
CA ALA A 444 -53.74 -22.49 41.15
C ALA A 444 -54.09 -23.95 40.78
N GLU A 445 -55.29 -24.22 40.28
CA GLU A 445 -55.77 -25.61 40.08
C GLU A 445 -55.82 -26.05 38.61
N ALA A 446 -55.82 -25.12 37.65
CA ALA A 446 -55.94 -25.44 36.22
C ALA A 446 -54.59 -25.60 35.46
N LYS A 447 -53.49 -25.09 36.02
CA LYS A 447 -52.18 -25.09 35.32
C LYS A 447 -51.44 -26.44 35.39
N ALA A 448 -51.81 -27.32 36.32
CA ALA A 448 -51.14 -28.61 36.51
C ALA A 448 -51.56 -29.71 35.51
N LYS A 449 -52.59 -29.49 34.68
CA LYS A 449 -53.15 -30.55 33.80
C LYS A 449 -53.00 -30.28 32.30
N ALA A 450 -52.78 -29.03 31.88
CA ALA A 450 -52.63 -28.68 30.47
C ALA A 450 -51.17 -28.76 29.96
N GLU A 451 -50.17 -28.58 30.83
CA GLU A 451 -48.74 -28.56 30.43
C GLU A 451 -48.16 -29.96 30.11
N ALA A 452 -48.88 -31.05 30.45
CA ALA A 452 -48.45 -32.43 30.18
C ALA A 452 -48.88 -32.98 28.81
N GLU A 453 -50.00 -32.51 28.23
CA GLU A 453 -50.50 -33.03 26.94
C GLU A 453 -49.92 -32.28 25.73
N GLU A 454 -49.48 -31.03 25.89
CA GLU A 454 -48.94 -30.22 24.79
C GLU A 454 -47.46 -30.52 24.47
N GLN A 455 -46.68 -31.07 25.42
CA GLN A 455 -45.28 -31.42 25.20
C GLN A 455 -45.08 -32.69 24.34
N VAL A 456 -46.06 -33.60 24.29
CA VAL A 456 -45.95 -34.85 23.51
C VAL A 456 -46.25 -34.61 22.02
N ARG A 457 -47.19 -33.70 21.70
CA ARG A 457 -47.62 -33.43 20.31
C ARG A 457 -46.59 -32.62 19.51
N LEU A 458 -45.90 -31.66 20.15
CA LEU A 458 -44.90 -30.81 19.50
C LEU A 458 -43.57 -31.55 19.24
N ALA A 459 -43.26 -32.59 20.03
CA ALA A 459 -42.04 -33.37 19.87
C ALA A 459 -42.10 -34.35 18.67
N GLU A 460 -43.29 -34.89 18.35
CA GLU A 460 -43.46 -35.80 17.20
C GLU A 460 -43.51 -35.04 15.86
N GLU A 461 -44.14 -33.87 15.82
CA GLU A 461 -44.22 -33.04 14.60
C GLU A 461 -42.86 -32.41 14.22
N ALA A 462 -42.05 -32.03 15.22
CA ALA A 462 -40.69 -31.53 14.99
C ALA A 462 -39.73 -32.61 14.46
N LYS A 463 -39.91 -33.87 14.88
CA LYS A 463 -39.06 -34.99 14.46
C LYS A 463 -39.33 -35.42 13.01
N ALA A 464 -40.60 -35.42 12.59
CA ALA A 464 -40.99 -35.73 11.22
C ALA A 464 -40.55 -34.67 10.18
N LYS A 465 -40.52 -33.38 10.59
CA LYS A 465 -40.07 -32.28 9.73
C LYS A 465 -38.53 -32.23 9.58
N ALA A 466 -37.81 -32.51 10.66
CA ALA A 466 -36.34 -32.56 10.65
C ALA A 466 -35.80 -33.72 9.80
N GLU A 467 -36.41 -34.91 9.85
CA GLU A 467 -35.99 -36.06 9.03
C GLU A 467 -36.27 -35.85 7.53
N ALA A 468 -37.36 -35.17 7.17
CA ALA A 468 -37.69 -34.86 5.78
C ALA A 468 -36.77 -33.78 5.17
N GLU A 469 -36.39 -32.77 5.96
CA GLU A 469 -35.49 -31.69 5.55
C GLU A 469 -34.03 -32.17 5.45
N GLU A 470 -33.61 -33.10 6.32
CA GLU A 470 -32.30 -33.75 6.26
C GLU A 470 -32.16 -34.66 5.04
N GLN A 471 -33.20 -35.43 4.68
CA GLN A 471 -33.20 -36.25 3.45
C GLN A 471 -33.18 -35.40 2.18
N ALA A 472 -33.90 -34.27 2.14
CA ALA A 472 -33.88 -33.35 1.01
C ALA A 472 -32.50 -32.67 0.84
N ARG A 473 -31.83 -32.32 1.94
CA ARG A 473 -30.48 -31.74 1.94
C ARG A 473 -29.43 -32.74 1.47
N LEU A 474 -29.46 -33.99 1.97
CA LEU A 474 -28.52 -35.04 1.58
C LEU A 474 -28.65 -35.41 0.08
N ALA A 475 -29.88 -35.40 -0.45
CA ALA A 475 -30.12 -35.65 -1.87
C ALA A 475 -29.63 -34.50 -2.77
N ALA A 476 -29.79 -33.24 -2.33
CA ALA A 476 -29.29 -32.07 -3.05
C ALA A 476 -27.75 -32.00 -3.02
N GLU A 477 -27.13 -32.30 -1.88
CA GLU A 477 -25.67 -32.34 -1.72
C GLU A 477 -25.03 -33.48 -2.53
N ALA A 478 -25.66 -34.66 -2.56
CA ALA A 478 -25.21 -35.78 -3.38
C ALA A 478 -25.27 -35.46 -4.88
N LYS A 479 -26.32 -34.75 -5.33
CA LYS A 479 -26.48 -34.34 -6.73
C LYS A 479 -25.45 -33.27 -7.14
N ALA A 480 -25.24 -32.26 -6.29
CA ALA A 480 -24.23 -31.23 -6.53
C ALA A 480 -22.81 -31.80 -6.54
N LYS A 481 -22.53 -32.79 -5.68
CA LYS A 481 -21.24 -33.49 -5.63
C LYS A 481 -21.02 -34.37 -6.88
N ALA A 482 -22.05 -35.06 -7.35
CA ALA A 482 -21.99 -35.88 -8.57
C ALA A 482 -21.77 -35.01 -9.82
N GLU A 483 -22.47 -33.89 -9.94
CA GLU A 483 -22.31 -32.95 -11.07
C GLU A 483 -20.92 -32.28 -11.06
N ALA A 484 -20.37 -31.94 -9.88
CA ALA A 484 -19.02 -31.40 -9.75
C ALA A 484 -17.93 -32.44 -10.06
N GLU A 485 -18.06 -33.68 -9.57
CA GLU A 485 -17.13 -34.77 -9.89
C GLU A 485 -17.15 -35.14 -11.38
N GLU A 486 -18.31 -35.09 -12.04
CA GLU A 486 -18.44 -35.34 -13.48
C GLU A 486 -17.81 -34.22 -14.32
N GLN A 487 -17.98 -32.95 -13.94
CA GLN A 487 -17.30 -31.83 -14.61
C GLN A 487 -15.78 -31.88 -14.46
N VAL A 488 -15.27 -32.28 -13.28
CA VAL A 488 -13.82 -32.47 -13.06
C VAL A 488 -13.29 -33.63 -13.88
N ARG A 489 -14.03 -34.74 -13.99
CA ARG A 489 -13.65 -35.90 -14.82
C ARG A 489 -13.61 -35.53 -16.31
N LEU A 490 -14.62 -34.82 -16.81
CA LEU A 490 -14.68 -34.38 -18.21
C LEU A 490 -13.57 -33.38 -18.55
N ALA A 491 -13.24 -32.45 -17.63
CA ALA A 491 -12.13 -31.52 -17.81
C ALA A 491 -10.77 -32.22 -17.79
N ALA A 492 -10.57 -33.22 -16.91
CA ALA A 492 -9.35 -34.02 -16.85
C ALA A 492 -9.18 -34.90 -18.09
N GLU A 493 -10.27 -35.50 -18.59
CA GLU A 493 -10.26 -36.32 -19.80
C GLU A 493 -10.01 -35.48 -21.06
N ALA A 494 -10.59 -34.27 -21.14
CA ALA A 494 -10.31 -33.32 -22.22
C ALA A 494 -8.86 -32.81 -22.21
N LYS A 495 -8.28 -32.52 -21.03
CA LYS A 495 -6.88 -32.12 -20.89
C LYS A 495 -5.93 -33.27 -21.28
N ALA A 496 -6.18 -34.48 -20.80
CA ALA A 496 -5.39 -35.66 -21.15
C ALA A 496 -5.44 -36.00 -22.64
N LYS A 497 -6.60 -35.82 -23.28
CA LYS A 497 -6.76 -36.05 -24.73
C LYS A 497 -6.07 -34.98 -25.56
N ALA A 498 -6.13 -33.71 -25.16
CA ALA A 498 -5.41 -32.62 -25.81
C ALA A 498 -3.88 -32.77 -25.67
N GLU A 499 -3.39 -33.10 -24.47
CA GLU A 499 -1.96 -33.36 -24.23
C GLU A 499 -1.46 -34.57 -25.01
N ALA A 500 -2.24 -35.65 -25.11
CA ALA A 500 -1.90 -36.82 -25.90
C ALA A 500 -1.89 -36.55 -27.43
N GLU A 501 -2.82 -35.73 -27.92
CA GLU A 501 -2.92 -35.37 -29.34
C GLU A 501 -1.81 -34.40 -29.77
N GLU A 502 -1.41 -33.47 -28.88
CA GLU A 502 -0.27 -32.57 -29.07
C GLU A 502 1.08 -33.32 -29.02
N GLN A 503 1.25 -34.23 -28.06
CA GLN A 503 2.43 -35.10 -27.97
C GLN A 503 2.53 -36.05 -29.18
N ALA A 504 1.41 -36.58 -29.69
CA ALA A 504 1.39 -37.41 -30.89
C ALA A 504 1.76 -36.61 -32.16
N LYS A 505 1.38 -35.33 -32.24
CA LYS A 505 1.77 -34.43 -33.34
C LYS A 505 3.25 -34.10 -33.33
N LEU A 506 3.82 -33.80 -32.15
CA LEU A 506 5.25 -33.55 -31.97
C LEU A 506 6.10 -34.80 -32.25
N ALA A 507 5.63 -35.98 -31.86
CA ALA A 507 6.30 -37.26 -32.16
C ALA A 507 6.27 -37.60 -33.67
N LEU A 508 5.19 -37.27 -34.37
CA LEU A 508 5.07 -37.45 -35.83
C LEU A 508 5.97 -36.49 -36.63
N GLU A 509 6.27 -35.32 -36.06
CA GLU A 509 7.16 -34.31 -36.64
C GLU A 509 8.64 -34.60 -36.33
N GLU A 510 8.95 -35.16 -35.15
CA GLU A 510 10.28 -35.72 -34.80
C GLU A 510 10.65 -36.92 -35.70
N ALA A 511 9.73 -37.86 -35.93
CA ALA A 511 9.98 -39.05 -36.75
C ALA A 511 10.28 -38.78 -38.24
N LYS A 512 10.04 -37.54 -38.73
CA LYS A 512 10.38 -37.12 -40.10
C LYS A 512 11.74 -36.44 -40.22
N ILE A 513 12.45 -36.18 -39.12
CA ILE A 513 13.71 -35.42 -39.05
C ILE A 513 14.89 -36.30 -38.57
N ASP A 514 14.74 -37.62 -38.45
CA ASP A 514 15.79 -38.47 -37.85
C ASP A 514 16.77 -39.13 -38.84
N SER A 515 16.63 -38.93 -40.16
CA SER A 515 17.68 -39.36 -41.09
C SER A 515 18.79 -38.31 -41.13
N ILE A 516 19.74 -38.40 -40.19
CA ILE A 516 20.97 -37.60 -40.21
C ILE A 516 21.65 -37.81 -41.58
N PRO A 517 21.83 -36.77 -42.41
CA PRO A 517 22.51 -36.90 -43.68
C PRO A 517 23.98 -37.29 -43.48
N VAL A 518 24.47 -38.25 -44.27
CA VAL A 518 25.81 -38.84 -44.12
C VAL A 518 26.87 -37.93 -44.76
N ALA A 519 27.29 -36.89 -44.02
CA ALA A 519 28.52 -36.16 -44.30
C ALA A 519 29.57 -36.48 -43.22
N ASN A 520 30.77 -36.89 -43.65
CA ASN A 520 31.84 -37.36 -42.77
C ASN A 520 32.89 -36.28 -42.43
N ASP A 521 32.59 -35.01 -42.71
CA ASP A 521 33.46 -33.90 -42.32
C ASP A 521 33.41 -33.66 -40.80
N ASP A 522 34.46 -33.03 -40.27
CA ASP A 522 34.60 -32.85 -38.83
C ASP A 522 33.53 -31.91 -38.24
N LEU A 523 33.04 -30.96 -39.03
CA LEU A 523 31.98 -30.05 -38.64
C LEU A 523 30.64 -30.78 -38.47
N SER A 524 30.30 -31.71 -39.37
CA SER A 524 29.10 -32.57 -39.29
C SER A 524 29.12 -33.45 -38.04
N LYS A 525 30.29 -34.00 -37.68
CA LYS A 525 30.45 -34.80 -36.45
C LYS A 525 30.18 -33.95 -35.21
N SER A 526 30.77 -32.75 -35.14
CA SER A 526 30.53 -31.82 -34.03
C SER A 526 29.06 -31.39 -33.95
N MET A 527 28.40 -31.16 -35.08
CA MET A 527 26.97 -30.84 -35.12
C MET A 527 26.09 -32.01 -34.66
N ASN A 528 26.42 -33.25 -35.05
CA ASN A 528 25.72 -34.46 -34.60
C ASN A 528 25.84 -34.65 -33.08
N GLU A 529 27.06 -34.60 -32.55
CA GLU A 529 27.33 -34.73 -31.12
C GLU A 529 26.58 -33.65 -30.31
N MET A 530 26.59 -32.41 -30.81
CA MET A 530 25.90 -31.29 -30.18
C MET A 530 24.38 -31.48 -30.21
N ALA A 531 23.81 -31.97 -31.32
CA ALA A 531 22.38 -32.24 -31.43
C ALA A 531 21.92 -33.38 -30.51
N GLU A 532 22.70 -34.45 -30.37
CA GLU A 532 22.43 -35.54 -29.41
C GLU A 532 22.45 -35.04 -27.96
N SER A 533 23.40 -34.17 -27.63
CA SER A 533 23.48 -33.51 -26.32
C SER A 533 22.23 -32.64 -26.03
N VAL A 534 21.77 -31.86 -27.01
CA VAL A 534 20.55 -31.05 -26.89
C VAL A 534 19.30 -31.93 -26.68
N GLU A 535 19.18 -33.05 -27.39
CA GLU A 535 18.06 -33.99 -27.24
C GLU A 535 18.08 -34.70 -25.88
N THR A 536 19.26 -35.07 -25.39
CA THR A 536 19.41 -35.65 -24.05
C THR A 536 18.98 -34.65 -22.97
N ALA A 537 19.40 -33.40 -23.08
CA ALA A 537 18.98 -32.33 -22.17
C ALA A 537 17.47 -32.05 -22.26
N ARG A 538 16.86 -32.17 -23.45
CA ARG A 538 15.40 -32.04 -23.64
C ARG A 538 14.65 -33.10 -22.83
N LYS A 539 15.06 -34.37 -22.89
CA LYS A 539 14.41 -35.45 -22.14
C LYS A 539 14.44 -35.18 -20.64
N SER A 540 15.59 -34.78 -20.11
CA SER A 540 15.73 -34.40 -18.69
C SER A 540 14.84 -33.18 -18.33
N GLN A 541 14.79 -32.17 -19.20
CA GLN A 541 13.94 -30.99 -19.00
C GLN A 541 12.45 -31.35 -18.93
N VAL A 542 11.97 -32.20 -19.84
CA VAL A 542 10.57 -32.67 -19.86
C VAL A 542 10.25 -33.48 -18.60
N GLU A 543 11.16 -34.33 -18.16
CA GLU A 543 10.98 -35.10 -16.92
C GLU A 543 10.86 -34.18 -15.69
N LEU A 544 11.70 -33.15 -15.60
CA LEU A 544 11.67 -32.16 -14.51
C LEU A 544 10.40 -31.31 -14.53
N LEU A 545 9.92 -30.89 -15.71
CA LEU A 545 8.65 -30.20 -15.86
C LEU A 545 7.48 -31.06 -15.37
N ASN A 546 7.44 -32.33 -15.74
CA ASN A 546 6.40 -33.27 -15.29
C ASN A 546 6.45 -33.51 -13.76
N LYS A 547 7.64 -33.55 -13.16
CA LYS A 547 7.80 -33.65 -11.70
C LYS A 547 7.29 -32.39 -11.00
N LEU A 548 7.59 -31.21 -11.56
CA LEU A 548 7.11 -29.93 -11.04
C LEU A 548 5.59 -29.82 -11.15
N GLU A 549 4.99 -30.18 -12.29
CA GLU A 549 3.54 -30.17 -12.49
C GLU A 549 2.83 -31.05 -11.47
N LYS A 550 3.29 -32.29 -11.27
CA LYS A 550 2.73 -33.19 -10.24
C LYS A 550 2.81 -32.59 -8.83
N ALA A 551 3.89 -31.89 -8.50
CA ALA A 551 4.02 -31.23 -7.20
C ALA A 551 3.06 -30.04 -7.05
N VAL A 552 2.86 -29.26 -8.11
CA VAL A 552 1.87 -28.17 -8.15
C VAL A 552 0.44 -28.71 -8.03
N ASP A 553 0.12 -29.83 -8.67
CA ASP A 553 -1.19 -30.48 -8.56
C ASP A 553 -1.49 -30.99 -7.14
N ILE A 554 -0.48 -31.52 -6.43
CA ILE A 554 -0.63 -31.90 -5.02
C ILE A 554 -0.96 -30.67 -4.17
N LYS A 555 -0.27 -29.54 -4.38
CA LYS A 555 -0.57 -28.28 -3.66
C LYS A 555 -1.98 -27.75 -3.96
N ASP A 556 -2.41 -27.84 -5.22
CA ASP A 556 -3.77 -27.45 -5.62
C ASP A 556 -4.83 -28.33 -4.93
N GLN A 557 -4.56 -29.63 -4.80
CA GLN A 557 -5.45 -30.54 -4.09
C GLN A 557 -5.50 -30.25 -2.58
N ASP A 558 -4.36 -29.99 -1.96
CA ASP A 558 -4.30 -29.62 -0.54
C ASP A 558 -5.06 -28.31 -0.25
N LEU A 559 -5.01 -27.33 -1.17
CA LEU A 559 -5.80 -26.10 -1.09
C LEU A 559 -7.31 -26.39 -1.18
N LYS A 560 -7.74 -27.23 -2.13
CA LYS A 560 -9.15 -27.62 -2.28
C LYS A 560 -9.68 -28.33 -1.04
N ASP A 561 -8.87 -29.24 -0.48
CA ASP A 561 -9.21 -29.94 0.76
C ASP A 561 -9.35 -28.95 1.93
N LEU A 562 -8.43 -28.00 2.08
CA LEU A 562 -8.49 -26.97 3.12
C LEU A 562 -9.72 -26.05 2.98
N LYS A 563 -10.02 -25.64 1.75
CA LYS A 563 -11.20 -24.83 1.46
C LYS A 563 -12.49 -25.57 1.81
N ARG A 564 -12.59 -26.85 1.43
CA ARG A 564 -13.73 -27.71 1.77
C ARG A 564 -13.88 -27.89 3.28
N GLU A 565 -12.78 -28.13 4.00
CA GLU A 565 -12.80 -28.20 5.47
C GLU A 565 -13.36 -26.91 6.07
N ASN A 566 -12.89 -25.75 5.62
CA ASN A 566 -13.35 -24.44 6.11
C ASN A 566 -14.84 -24.20 5.81
N ASP A 567 -15.27 -24.44 4.56
CA ASP A 567 -16.65 -24.22 4.12
C ASP A 567 -17.64 -25.11 4.89
N LEU A 568 -17.33 -26.40 5.07
CA LEU A 568 -18.17 -27.31 5.86
C LEU A 568 -18.19 -26.92 7.33
N SER A 569 -17.05 -26.49 7.86
CA SER A 569 -16.98 -26.01 9.24
C SER A 569 -17.89 -24.79 9.43
N GLU A 570 -17.95 -23.85 8.48
CA GLU A 570 -18.84 -22.67 8.54
C GLU A 570 -20.32 -23.04 8.53
N GLN A 571 -20.68 -24.14 7.90
CA GLN A 571 -22.04 -24.70 7.93
C GLN A 571 -22.34 -25.48 9.23
N GLY A 572 -21.42 -25.47 10.21
CA GLY A 572 -21.57 -26.18 11.48
C GLY A 572 -21.26 -27.67 11.42
N ILE A 573 -20.79 -28.18 10.28
CA ILE A 573 -20.47 -29.59 10.07
C ILE A 573 -18.98 -29.80 10.38
N TYR A 574 -18.70 -30.58 11.42
CA TYR A 574 -17.33 -30.90 11.82
C TYR A 574 -16.78 -32.06 10.99
N LEU A 575 -15.69 -31.82 10.26
CA LEU A 575 -14.82 -32.86 9.73
C LEU A 575 -13.57 -32.93 10.59
N ASP A 576 -13.09 -34.15 10.86
CA ASP A 576 -11.79 -34.33 11.50
C ASP A 576 -10.70 -33.67 10.66
N PRO A 577 -9.90 -32.76 11.24
CA PRO A 577 -8.88 -32.05 10.50
C PRO A 577 -7.81 -33.03 10.02
N LYS A 578 -7.55 -33.04 8.71
CA LYS A 578 -6.44 -33.85 8.20
C LYS A 578 -5.12 -33.34 8.80
N PRO A 579 -4.24 -34.23 9.31
CA PRO A 579 -2.97 -33.81 9.86
C PRO A 579 -2.15 -33.07 8.81
N PHE A 580 -1.65 -31.89 9.18
CA PHE A 580 -0.80 -31.07 8.30
C PHE A 580 0.44 -31.87 7.90
N LYS A 581 0.56 -32.21 6.62
CA LYS A 581 1.82 -32.69 6.06
C LYS A 581 2.86 -31.59 6.24
N SER A 582 4.09 -31.95 6.64
CA SER A 582 5.18 -30.98 6.84
C SER A 582 5.45 -30.19 5.56
N THR A 583 4.98 -28.93 5.53
CA THR A 583 5.07 -28.05 4.35
C THR A 583 6.50 -27.66 4.02
N THR A 584 7.38 -27.68 5.02
CA THR A 584 8.79 -27.34 4.86
C THR A 584 9.54 -28.33 3.97
N ALA A 585 9.26 -29.63 4.11
CA ALA A 585 9.93 -30.65 3.30
C ALA A 585 9.46 -30.61 1.84
N GLU A 586 8.16 -30.42 1.62
CA GLU A 586 7.57 -30.35 0.28
C GLU A 586 7.98 -29.07 -0.46
N ASN A 587 7.96 -27.92 0.21
CA ASN A 587 8.41 -26.66 -0.38
C ASN A 587 9.89 -26.71 -0.76
N ARG A 588 10.74 -27.35 0.08
CA ARG A 588 12.15 -27.59 -0.26
C ARG A 588 12.31 -28.46 -1.51
N ARG A 589 11.47 -29.49 -1.69
CA ARG A 589 11.49 -30.34 -2.89
C ARG A 589 11.09 -29.56 -4.14
N ILE A 590 10.06 -28.71 -4.05
CA ILE A 590 9.62 -27.87 -5.17
C ILE A 590 10.71 -26.86 -5.57
N GLU A 591 11.35 -26.20 -4.60
CA GLU A 591 12.46 -25.29 -4.89
C GLU A 591 13.67 -26.01 -5.47
N ALA A 592 13.99 -27.21 -4.99
CA ALA A 592 15.04 -28.04 -5.59
C ALA A 592 14.74 -28.39 -7.06
N LEU A 593 13.50 -28.80 -7.37
CA LEU A 593 13.06 -29.08 -8.75
C LEU A 593 13.14 -27.85 -9.65
N LYS A 594 12.77 -26.67 -9.14
CA LYS A 594 12.87 -25.40 -9.89
C LYS A 594 14.32 -25.07 -10.24
N ILE A 595 15.24 -25.22 -9.28
CA ILE A 595 16.67 -24.98 -9.49
C ILE A 595 17.25 -25.96 -10.51
N GLU A 596 16.96 -27.25 -10.37
CA GLU A 596 17.42 -28.29 -11.30
C GLU A 596 16.89 -28.06 -12.73
N LEU A 597 15.61 -27.68 -12.84
CA LEU A 597 14.99 -27.32 -14.11
C LEU A 597 15.62 -26.08 -14.75
N GLU A 598 15.94 -25.06 -13.96
CA GLU A 598 16.60 -23.84 -14.44
C GLU A 598 18.02 -24.10 -14.94
N GLN A 599 18.80 -24.88 -14.21
CA GLN A 599 20.12 -25.32 -14.65
C GLN A 599 20.05 -26.10 -15.97
N THR A 600 19.07 -27.02 -16.08
CA THR A 600 18.86 -27.82 -17.30
C THR A 600 18.41 -26.96 -18.48
N ILE A 601 17.50 -26.00 -18.26
CA ILE A 601 17.07 -25.02 -19.27
C ILE A 601 18.26 -24.17 -19.75
N ALA A 602 19.10 -23.69 -18.83
CA ALA A 602 20.27 -22.88 -19.16
C ALA A 602 21.29 -23.67 -19.98
N ALA A 603 21.63 -24.89 -19.54
CA ALA A 603 22.52 -25.80 -20.26
C ALA A 603 22.01 -26.12 -21.68
N ARG A 604 20.72 -26.46 -21.82
CA ARG A 604 20.09 -26.71 -23.13
C ARG A 604 20.10 -25.48 -24.03
N SER A 605 19.84 -24.29 -23.46
CA SER A 605 19.87 -23.03 -24.23
C SER A 605 21.27 -22.71 -24.74
N GLN A 606 22.29 -22.98 -23.93
CA GLN A 606 23.68 -22.82 -24.34
C GLN A 606 24.06 -23.81 -25.43
N ALA A 607 23.64 -25.07 -25.28
CA ALA A 607 23.85 -26.11 -26.26
C ALA A 607 23.20 -25.80 -27.63
N ILE A 608 21.98 -25.25 -27.64
CA ILE A 608 21.31 -24.80 -28.87
C ILE A 608 22.08 -23.65 -29.54
N LYS A 609 22.67 -22.73 -28.77
CA LYS A 609 23.50 -21.63 -29.32
C LYS A 609 24.80 -22.14 -29.94
N GLU A 610 25.43 -23.14 -29.33
CA GLU A 610 26.64 -23.77 -29.87
C GLU A 610 26.33 -24.50 -31.18
N LEU A 611 25.22 -25.22 -31.26
CA LEU A 611 24.76 -25.84 -32.50
C LEU A 611 24.44 -24.81 -33.59
N GLU A 612 23.85 -23.67 -33.24
CA GLU A 612 23.62 -22.54 -34.16
C GLU A 612 24.93 -21.93 -34.67
N LEU A 613 25.94 -21.81 -33.81
CA LEU A 613 27.25 -21.31 -34.20
C LEU A 613 27.95 -22.24 -35.19
N LEU A 614 27.91 -23.56 -34.96
CA LEU A 614 28.44 -24.56 -35.89
C LEU A 614 27.70 -24.54 -37.23
N GLN A 615 26.38 -24.32 -37.21
CA GLN A 615 25.58 -24.21 -38.43
C GLN A 615 25.90 -22.94 -39.24
N ASN A 616 26.13 -21.81 -38.57
CA ASN A 616 26.59 -20.58 -39.23
C ASN A 616 28.00 -20.73 -39.83
N GLN A 617 28.92 -21.42 -39.14
CA GLN A 617 30.25 -21.73 -39.69
C GLN A 617 30.15 -22.55 -40.97
N ARG A 618 29.23 -23.53 -40.99
CA ARG A 618 28.96 -24.34 -42.19
C ARG A 618 28.43 -23.49 -43.35
N GLU A 619 27.59 -22.50 -43.08
CA GLU A 619 27.11 -21.53 -44.09
C GLU A 619 28.26 -20.78 -44.76
N GLU A 620 29.25 -20.36 -43.97
CA GLU A 620 30.44 -19.65 -44.44
C GLU A 620 31.36 -20.55 -45.29
N GLU A 621 31.48 -21.84 -44.94
CA GLU A 621 32.36 -22.80 -45.64
C GLU A 621 31.82 -23.28 -47.00
N ILE A 622 30.50 -23.43 -47.15
CA ILE A 622 29.89 -24.02 -48.37
C ILE A 622 29.82 -23.02 -49.53
N GLY A 623 29.72 -21.72 -49.24
CA GLY A 623 29.53 -20.69 -50.26
C GLY A 623 28.17 -20.79 -50.99
N VAL A 624 27.68 -19.67 -51.50
CA VAL A 624 26.27 -19.41 -51.91
C VAL A 624 25.69 -20.33 -53.03
N ILE A 625 26.44 -21.32 -53.55
CA ILE A 625 26.08 -22.04 -54.79
C ILE A 625 25.75 -23.55 -54.57
N GLN A 626 25.95 -24.13 -53.39
CA GLN A 626 25.62 -25.55 -53.14
C GLN A 626 24.41 -25.76 -52.22
N LEU A 627 23.45 -26.55 -52.68
CA LEU A 627 22.28 -27.01 -51.93
C LEU A 627 22.71 -28.13 -50.96
N ASP A 628 23.36 -27.79 -49.86
CA ASP A 628 23.79 -28.79 -48.87
C ASP A 628 22.61 -29.30 -48.03
N GLU A 629 22.31 -30.59 -48.19
CA GLU A 629 21.26 -31.30 -47.45
C GLU A 629 21.49 -31.28 -45.94
N VAL A 630 22.75 -31.29 -45.49
CA VAL A 630 23.12 -31.26 -44.06
C VAL A 630 22.83 -29.90 -43.46
N PHE A 631 23.13 -28.82 -44.19
CA PHE A 631 22.80 -27.46 -43.76
C PHE A 631 21.29 -27.26 -43.60
N LEU A 632 20.50 -27.69 -44.59
CA LEU A 632 19.03 -27.59 -44.56
C LEU A 632 18.42 -28.42 -43.42
N PHE A 633 18.97 -29.61 -43.18
CA PHE A 633 18.58 -30.47 -42.06
C PHE A 633 18.75 -29.74 -40.72
N TYR A 634 19.95 -29.21 -40.46
CA TYR A 634 20.27 -28.55 -39.21
C TYR A 634 19.56 -27.21 -39.02
N GLN A 635 19.31 -26.48 -40.10
CA GLN A 635 18.46 -25.29 -40.07
C GLN A 635 17.04 -25.63 -39.59
N LYS A 636 16.44 -26.69 -40.13
CA LYS A 636 15.11 -27.16 -39.71
C LYS A 636 15.15 -27.69 -38.27
N LYS A 637 16.15 -28.49 -37.90
CA LYS A 637 16.32 -29.04 -36.55
C LYS A 637 16.49 -27.91 -35.52
N LEU A 638 17.32 -26.90 -35.77
CA LEU A 638 17.51 -25.74 -34.90
C LEU A 638 16.21 -24.96 -34.69
N LYS A 639 15.41 -24.79 -35.74
CA LYS A 639 14.09 -24.16 -35.62
C LYS A 639 13.19 -24.94 -34.65
N THR A 640 13.07 -26.26 -34.83
CA THR A 640 12.29 -27.13 -33.95
C THR A 640 12.83 -27.10 -32.51
N LEU A 641 14.15 -27.17 -32.32
CA LEU A 641 14.78 -27.13 -30.99
C LEU A 641 14.50 -25.80 -30.26
N LYS A 642 14.55 -24.67 -30.97
CA LYS A 642 14.22 -23.35 -30.42
C LYS A 642 12.74 -23.22 -30.06
N GLU A 643 11.84 -23.74 -30.91
CA GLU A 643 10.40 -23.77 -30.63
C GLU A 643 10.08 -24.61 -29.40
N GLN A 644 10.63 -25.83 -29.31
CA GLN A 644 10.48 -26.69 -28.14
C GLN A 644 11.06 -26.05 -26.86
N GLN A 645 12.19 -25.35 -26.96
CA GLN A 645 12.78 -24.64 -25.82
C GLN A 645 11.91 -23.46 -25.37
N ALA A 646 11.31 -22.73 -26.30
CA ALA A 646 10.36 -21.67 -25.99
C ALA A 646 9.09 -22.22 -25.30
N GLN A 647 8.57 -23.36 -25.77
CA GLN A 647 7.43 -24.04 -25.14
C GLN A 647 7.76 -24.46 -23.70
N ALA A 648 8.94 -25.04 -23.45
CA ALA A 648 9.38 -25.42 -22.11
C ALA A 648 9.48 -24.21 -21.15
N LEU A 649 9.96 -23.05 -21.64
CA LEU A 649 9.99 -21.81 -20.87
C LEU A 649 8.58 -21.30 -20.54
N GLN A 650 7.65 -21.38 -21.48
CA GLN A 650 6.25 -21.01 -21.24
C GLN A 650 5.58 -21.93 -20.21
N THR A 651 5.78 -23.25 -20.32
CA THR A 651 5.25 -24.22 -19.35
C THR A 651 5.83 -23.99 -17.96
N LYS A 652 7.14 -23.74 -17.84
CA LYS A 652 7.76 -23.37 -16.55
C LYS A 652 7.08 -22.13 -15.95
N ALA A 653 6.95 -21.05 -16.71
CA ALA A 653 6.35 -19.81 -16.25
C ALA A 653 4.88 -20.00 -15.83
N ALA A 654 4.12 -20.82 -16.56
CA ALA A 654 2.73 -21.14 -16.22
C ALA A 654 2.62 -21.92 -14.90
N LEU A 655 3.50 -22.89 -14.66
CA LEU A 655 3.55 -23.67 -13.41
C LEU A 655 3.95 -22.80 -12.21
N GLU A 656 4.93 -21.90 -12.37
CA GLU A 656 5.34 -20.96 -11.31
C GLU A 656 4.21 -19.98 -10.96
N ALA A 657 3.54 -19.42 -11.97
CA ALA A 657 2.38 -18.54 -11.75
C ALA A 657 1.20 -19.27 -11.09
N ARG A 658 0.95 -20.54 -11.45
CA ARG A 658 -0.07 -21.37 -10.80
C ARG A 658 0.28 -21.64 -9.34
N LEU A 659 1.54 -21.98 -9.05
CA LEU A 659 2.03 -22.21 -7.69
C LEU A 659 1.90 -20.96 -6.80
N GLU A 660 2.22 -19.78 -7.32
CA GLU A 660 2.06 -18.51 -6.61
C GLU A 660 0.59 -18.25 -6.23
N LYS A 661 -0.34 -18.44 -7.18
CA LYS A 661 -1.77 -18.32 -6.92
C LYS A 661 -2.25 -19.30 -5.84
N ILE A 662 -1.80 -20.55 -5.90
CA ILE A 662 -2.14 -21.57 -4.90
C ILE A 662 -1.62 -21.17 -3.51
N ASN A 663 -0.39 -20.65 -3.42
CA ASN A 663 0.19 -20.22 -2.14
C ASN A 663 -0.59 -19.06 -1.52
N ILE A 664 -0.96 -18.05 -2.31
CA ILE A 664 -1.77 -16.91 -1.85
C ILE A 664 -3.14 -17.39 -1.33
N ALA A 665 -3.83 -18.24 -2.10
CA ALA A 665 -5.12 -18.78 -1.70
C ALA A 665 -5.03 -19.67 -0.46
N THR A 666 -3.95 -20.45 -0.31
CA THR A 666 -3.72 -21.30 0.86
C THR A 666 -3.53 -20.46 2.12
N GLU A 667 -2.76 -19.38 2.04
CA GLU A 667 -2.56 -18.45 3.17
C GLU A 667 -3.87 -17.75 3.56
N TYR A 668 -4.72 -17.40 2.60
CA TYR A 668 -6.05 -16.86 2.87
C TYR A 668 -6.92 -17.85 3.68
N GLU A 669 -7.03 -19.11 3.22
CA GLU A 669 -7.83 -20.13 3.90
C GLU A 669 -7.25 -20.51 5.28
N ARG A 670 -5.92 -20.46 5.46
CA ARG A 670 -5.29 -20.61 6.78
C ARG A 670 -5.70 -19.50 7.75
N LYS A 671 -5.67 -18.24 7.30
CA LYS A 671 -6.09 -17.10 8.12
C LYS A 671 -7.56 -17.20 8.54
N ARG A 672 -8.43 -17.64 7.63
CA ARG A 672 -9.85 -17.91 7.92
C ARG A 672 -10.02 -18.95 9.03
N ARG A 673 -9.26 -20.04 8.97
CA ARG A 673 -9.24 -21.08 10.01
C ARG A 673 -8.72 -20.58 11.36
N ILE A 674 -7.66 -19.78 11.38
CA ILE A 674 -7.08 -19.20 12.61
C ILE A 674 -8.06 -18.24 13.28
N LYS A 675 -8.69 -17.35 12.51
CA LYS A 675 -9.66 -16.37 13.03
C LYS A 675 -10.85 -17.07 13.71
N ARG A 676 -11.32 -18.18 13.15
CA ARG A 676 -12.38 -19.01 13.73
C ARG A 676 -11.92 -19.73 15.00
N ALA A 677 -10.71 -20.29 15.00
CA ALA A 677 -10.17 -20.96 16.19
C ALA A 677 -10.04 -19.98 17.38
N LEU A 678 -9.65 -18.72 17.11
CA LEU A 678 -9.63 -17.66 18.12
C LEU A 678 -11.04 -17.34 18.65
N TYR A 679 -12.04 -17.20 17.77
CA TYR A 679 -13.42 -16.90 18.16
C TYR A 679 -14.05 -18.02 19.01
N LYS A 680 -13.90 -19.29 18.61
CA LYS A 680 -14.43 -20.44 19.37
C LYS A 680 -13.81 -20.56 20.76
N ASN A 681 -12.52 -20.29 20.89
CA ASN A 681 -11.80 -20.42 22.16
C ASN A 681 -12.22 -19.34 23.18
N GLU A 682 -12.65 -18.16 22.71
CA GLU A 682 -13.08 -17.07 23.57
C GLU A 682 -14.46 -17.30 24.21
N GLU A 683 -15.42 -17.79 23.42
CA GLU A 683 -16.78 -18.06 23.88
C GLU A 683 -16.82 -19.30 24.81
N ASP A 684 -16.07 -20.36 24.46
CA ASP A 684 -15.88 -21.53 25.34
C ASP A 684 -15.21 -21.15 26.67
N ARG A 685 -14.18 -20.29 26.63
CA ARG A 685 -13.51 -19.79 27.85
C ARG A 685 -14.49 -19.01 28.73
N TYR A 686 -15.29 -18.11 28.16
CA TYR A 686 -16.27 -17.32 28.91
C TYR A 686 -17.29 -18.21 29.64
N VAL A 687 -17.76 -19.27 28.99
CA VAL A 687 -18.68 -20.25 29.61
C VAL A 687 -18.02 -20.99 30.77
N GLN A 688 -16.80 -21.50 30.58
CA GLN A 688 -16.05 -22.21 31.63
C GLN A 688 -15.75 -21.30 32.83
N ASP A 689 -15.33 -20.07 32.56
CA ASP A 689 -15.01 -19.06 33.57
C ASP A 689 -16.24 -18.65 34.38
N SER A 690 -17.38 -18.48 33.72
CA SER A 690 -18.66 -18.13 34.36
C SER A 690 -19.15 -19.26 35.28
N LEU A 691 -19.10 -20.51 34.80
CA LEU A 691 -19.44 -21.69 35.60
C LEU A 691 -18.51 -21.82 36.82
N LYS A 692 -17.22 -21.55 36.63
CA LYS A 692 -16.24 -21.65 37.72
C LYS A 692 -16.43 -20.56 38.78
N LEU A 693 -16.74 -19.35 38.37
CA LEU A 693 -17.07 -18.26 39.29
C LEU A 693 -18.33 -18.58 40.12
N GLU A 694 -19.35 -19.15 39.48
CA GLU A 694 -20.59 -19.54 40.15
C GLU A 694 -20.35 -20.67 41.17
N ASP A 695 -19.54 -21.67 40.81
CA ASP A 695 -19.06 -22.72 41.73
C ASP A 695 -18.34 -22.10 42.94
N ILE A 696 -17.40 -21.19 42.72
CA ILE A 696 -16.67 -20.52 43.82
C ILE A 696 -17.62 -19.74 44.73
N ARG A 697 -18.59 -18.99 44.19
CA ARG A 697 -19.56 -18.22 44.99
C ARG A 697 -20.48 -19.11 45.82
N LYS A 698 -20.87 -20.29 45.33
CA LYS A 698 -21.80 -21.19 46.03
C LYS A 698 -21.11 -22.13 47.02
N ASN A 699 -19.91 -22.61 46.69
CA ASN A 699 -19.28 -23.73 47.40
C ASN A 699 -18.12 -23.31 48.33
N THR A 700 -17.75 -22.03 48.36
CA THR A 700 -16.70 -21.54 49.28
C THR A 700 -17.29 -21.24 50.66
N ALA A 701 -16.82 -21.94 51.69
CA ALA A 701 -17.21 -21.68 53.08
C ALA A 701 -16.59 -20.37 53.62
N LEU A 702 -17.30 -19.70 54.53
CA LEU A 702 -16.76 -18.53 55.25
C LEU A 702 -15.59 -18.95 56.15
N SER A 703 -14.53 -18.15 56.15
CA SER A 703 -13.35 -18.44 56.97
C SER A 703 -13.64 -18.23 58.46
N THR A 704 -13.24 -19.19 59.30
CA THR A 704 -13.33 -19.07 60.77
C THR A 704 -12.18 -18.25 61.36
N LYS A 705 -11.15 -17.92 60.56
CA LYS A 705 -10.02 -17.06 60.94
C LYS A 705 -10.00 -15.80 60.06
N PRO A 706 -9.78 -14.60 60.61
CA PRO A 706 -9.64 -13.39 59.80
C PRO A 706 -8.44 -13.51 58.86
N LEU A 707 -8.64 -13.29 57.56
CA LEU A 707 -7.56 -13.22 56.59
C LEU A 707 -6.81 -11.88 56.71
N LEU A 708 -5.52 -11.88 56.42
CA LEU A 708 -4.65 -10.71 56.40
C LEU A 708 -4.35 -10.27 54.96
N GLU A 709 -3.82 -9.07 54.77
CA GLU A 709 -3.45 -8.57 53.42
C GLU A 709 -2.41 -9.48 52.74
N GLU A 710 -1.48 -10.04 53.52
CA GLU A 710 -0.43 -10.95 53.04
C GLU A 710 -0.97 -12.28 52.51
N ASP A 711 -2.22 -12.64 52.82
CA ASP A 711 -2.87 -13.84 52.30
C ASP A 711 -3.34 -13.65 50.85
N PHE A 712 -3.38 -12.43 50.31
CA PHE A 712 -3.88 -12.11 48.98
C PHE A 712 -2.75 -11.82 47.97
N ASP A 713 -2.73 -12.57 46.86
CA ASP A 713 -1.93 -12.22 45.68
C ASP A 713 -2.75 -11.23 44.84
N PHE A 714 -2.35 -9.96 44.78
CA PHE A 714 -3.05 -8.94 43.98
C PHE A 714 -2.62 -8.90 42.50
N GLY A 715 -1.60 -9.70 42.15
CA GLY A 715 -0.99 -9.78 40.84
C GLY A 715 -0.18 -8.53 40.48
N GLU A 716 -0.37 -8.01 39.27
CA GLU A 716 0.43 -6.88 38.76
C GLU A 716 0.23 -5.59 39.57
N GLN A 717 1.33 -4.86 39.81
CA GLN A 717 1.31 -3.54 40.41
C GLN A 717 0.64 -2.54 39.47
N ARG A 718 -0.33 -1.78 40.00
CA ARG A 718 -1.09 -0.80 39.22
C ARG A 718 -0.67 0.61 39.59
N THR A 719 -0.56 1.45 38.56
CA THR A 719 -0.34 2.88 38.71
C THR A 719 -1.58 3.57 39.29
N SER A 720 -1.41 4.75 39.88
CA SER A 720 -2.51 5.52 40.48
C SER A 720 -3.49 6.11 39.45
N SER A 721 -3.18 5.96 38.15
CA SER A 721 -3.98 6.45 37.01
C SER A 721 -5.07 5.45 36.62
N ILE A 722 -6.21 5.96 36.15
CA ILE A 722 -7.31 5.14 35.62
C ILE A 722 -6.86 4.47 34.32
N GLN A 723 -6.89 3.14 34.26
CA GLN A 723 -6.60 2.38 33.05
C GLN A 723 -7.84 2.34 32.14
N ILE A 724 -7.66 2.56 30.84
CA ILE A 724 -8.75 2.46 29.84
C ILE A 724 -8.55 1.19 29.03
N LEU A 725 -9.56 0.32 29.00
CA LEU A 725 -9.63 -0.87 28.16
C LEU A 725 -10.74 -0.66 27.12
N LYS A 726 -10.47 -1.00 25.86
CA LYS A 726 -11.42 -0.85 24.75
C LYS A 726 -11.82 -2.21 24.21
N ASN A 727 -13.07 -2.35 23.77
CA ASN A 727 -13.57 -3.56 23.13
C ASN A 727 -13.44 -4.82 24.00
N VAL A 728 -13.67 -4.69 25.32
CA VAL A 728 -13.72 -5.86 26.20
C VAL A 728 -15.01 -6.62 25.95
N THR A 729 -14.90 -7.81 25.37
CA THR A 729 -16.02 -8.69 25.06
C THR A 729 -16.71 -9.20 26.32
N ASN A 730 -18.01 -9.47 26.23
CA ASN A 730 -18.85 -9.97 27.33
C ASN A 730 -18.84 -9.10 28.61
N THR A 731 -18.48 -7.82 28.49
CA THR A 731 -18.42 -6.86 29.60
C THR A 731 -18.97 -5.51 29.18
N ASP A 732 -19.88 -4.95 29.98
CA ASP A 732 -20.47 -3.65 29.66
C ASP A 732 -19.46 -2.49 29.82
N SER A 733 -19.66 -1.41 29.08
CA SER A 733 -18.94 -0.15 29.31
C SER A 733 -19.24 0.44 30.70
N GLY A 734 -18.23 1.06 31.32
CA GLY A 734 -18.33 1.64 32.67
C GLY A 734 -17.00 1.73 33.42
N TYR A 735 -17.07 2.13 34.70
CA TYR A 735 -15.94 2.25 35.61
C TYR A 735 -15.99 1.14 36.66
N TYR A 736 -15.00 0.25 36.65
CA TYR A 736 -14.91 -0.93 37.49
C TYR A 736 -13.92 -0.72 38.63
N ILE A 737 -14.31 -1.09 39.85
CA ILE A 737 -13.41 -1.15 41.01
C ILE A 737 -12.71 -2.50 41.01
N VAL A 738 -11.49 -2.52 40.47
CA VAL A 738 -10.69 -3.73 40.31
C VAL A 738 -9.88 -3.98 41.58
N LEU A 739 -10.03 -5.17 42.15
CA LEU A 739 -9.35 -5.66 43.34
C LEU A 739 -7.99 -6.29 43.01
N ALA A 740 -7.94 -7.19 42.00
CA ALA A 740 -6.76 -7.97 41.61
C ALA A 740 -6.66 -8.10 40.07
N VAL A 741 -5.44 -8.23 39.53
CA VAL A 741 -5.21 -8.48 38.08
C VAL A 741 -4.25 -9.64 37.91
N HIS A 742 -4.70 -10.72 37.28
CA HIS A 742 -3.90 -11.93 37.08
C HIS A 742 -3.86 -12.36 35.62
N THR A 743 -2.75 -12.93 35.20
CA THR A 743 -2.65 -13.66 33.92
C THR A 743 -2.95 -15.15 34.09
N ASP A 744 -2.79 -15.68 35.31
CA ASP A 744 -2.95 -17.09 35.66
C ASP A 744 -4.33 -17.40 36.25
N VAL A 745 -4.97 -18.45 35.72
CA VAL A 745 -6.32 -18.90 36.11
C VAL A 745 -6.38 -19.42 37.55
N ALA A 746 -5.36 -20.15 37.99
CA ALA A 746 -5.31 -20.70 39.35
C ALA A 746 -5.12 -19.59 40.39
N LYS A 747 -4.31 -18.57 40.08
CA LYS A 747 -4.14 -17.39 40.94
C LYS A 747 -5.42 -16.56 41.04
N ARG A 748 -6.10 -16.36 39.91
CA ARG A 748 -7.43 -15.73 39.87
C ARG A 748 -8.40 -16.48 40.77
N ASP A 749 -8.50 -17.79 40.62
CA ASP A 749 -9.42 -18.63 41.40
C ASP A 749 -9.10 -18.63 42.89
N ASP A 750 -7.82 -18.63 43.27
CA ASP A 750 -7.38 -18.52 44.66
C ASP A 750 -7.80 -17.18 45.29
N PHE A 751 -7.58 -16.06 44.57
CA PHE A 751 -8.02 -14.74 45.03
C PHE A 751 -9.54 -14.68 45.20
N LEU A 752 -10.30 -15.19 44.22
CA LEU A 752 -11.76 -15.25 44.27
C LEU A 752 -12.25 -16.05 45.49
N LYS A 753 -11.68 -17.24 45.74
CA LYS A 753 -12.03 -18.06 46.91
C LYS A 753 -11.74 -17.33 48.22
N LYS A 754 -10.56 -16.72 48.35
CA LYS A 754 -10.18 -15.99 49.57
C LYS A 754 -11.10 -14.81 49.82
N ALA A 755 -11.43 -14.04 48.79
CA ALA A 755 -12.35 -12.91 48.92
C ALA A 755 -13.79 -13.33 49.27
N VAL A 756 -14.30 -14.41 48.66
CA VAL A 756 -15.62 -14.97 49.03
C VAL A 756 -15.60 -15.51 50.46
N SER A 757 -14.54 -16.21 50.86
CA SER A 757 -14.38 -16.71 52.24
C SER A 757 -14.26 -15.59 53.28
N ALA A 758 -13.76 -14.42 52.88
CA ALA A 758 -13.73 -13.19 53.67
C ALA A 758 -15.07 -12.43 53.68
N GLY A 759 -16.08 -12.92 52.95
CA GLY A 759 -17.45 -12.40 52.96
C GLY A 759 -17.83 -11.48 51.79
N GLU A 760 -16.99 -11.31 50.77
CA GLU A 760 -17.35 -10.51 49.58
C GLU A 760 -18.22 -11.33 48.61
N LYS A 761 -19.51 -10.96 48.53
CA LYS A 761 -20.50 -11.68 47.72
C LYS A 761 -20.61 -11.16 46.29
N ASN A 762 -20.15 -9.94 46.01
CA ASN A 762 -20.30 -9.29 44.71
C ASN A 762 -19.05 -9.41 43.83
N ILE A 763 -18.09 -10.26 44.20
CA ILE A 763 -16.85 -10.40 43.44
C ILE A 763 -17.10 -11.06 42.09
N ASN A 764 -16.57 -10.46 41.03
CA ASN A 764 -16.69 -10.89 39.65
C ASN A 764 -15.35 -10.65 38.92
N PHE A 765 -15.21 -11.08 37.67
CA PHE A 765 -14.08 -10.73 36.83
C PHE A 765 -14.46 -10.66 35.37
N PHE A 766 -13.62 -10.02 34.57
CA PHE A 766 -13.65 -10.12 33.12
C PHE A 766 -12.25 -10.44 32.59
N TYR A 767 -12.17 -10.99 31.39
CA TYR A 767 -10.91 -11.25 30.71
C TYR A 767 -10.77 -10.31 29.51
N ASP A 768 -9.68 -9.57 29.46
CA ASP A 768 -9.35 -8.76 28.28
C ASP A 768 -8.41 -9.55 27.37
N VAL A 769 -8.87 -9.81 26.15
CA VAL A 769 -8.11 -10.56 25.13
C VAL A 769 -6.86 -9.81 24.68
N ASN A 770 -6.91 -8.47 24.65
CA ASN A 770 -5.80 -7.65 24.18
C ASN A 770 -4.62 -7.71 25.15
N THR A 771 -4.90 -7.68 26.46
CA THR A 771 -3.85 -7.73 27.49
C THR A 771 -3.60 -9.15 28.03
N SER A 772 -4.45 -10.12 27.68
CA SER A 772 -4.42 -11.49 28.21
C SER A 772 -4.52 -11.56 29.74
N LYS A 773 -5.32 -10.68 30.35
CA LYS A 773 -5.43 -10.51 31.80
C LYS A 773 -6.86 -10.67 32.30
N TYR A 774 -6.99 -11.27 33.48
CA TYR A 774 -8.19 -11.30 34.29
C TYR A 774 -8.22 -10.11 35.24
N TYR A 775 -9.26 -9.30 35.14
CA TYR A 775 -9.52 -8.17 36.01
C TYR A 775 -10.62 -8.54 37.00
N ILE A 776 -10.25 -8.74 38.27
CA ILE A 776 -11.18 -9.11 39.34
C ILE A 776 -11.75 -7.81 39.92
N TYR A 777 -13.07 -7.67 39.96
CA TYR A 777 -13.77 -6.47 40.45
C TYR A 777 -14.93 -6.83 41.36
N ASN A 778 -15.41 -5.88 42.17
CA ASN A 778 -16.61 -6.08 43.01
C ASN A 778 -17.80 -5.20 42.61
N LYS A 779 -17.56 -4.04 42.00
CA LYS A 779 -18.60 -3.08 41.61
C LYS A 779 -18.27 -2.37 40.31
N LYS A 780 -19.34 -2.05 39.57
CA LYS A 780 -19.37 -1.23 38.36
C LYS A 780 -20.10 0.08 38.66
N TYR A 781 -19.61 1.19 38.10
CA TYR A 781 -20.23 2.51 38.16
C TYR A 781 -20.33 3.11 36.75
N ASN A 782 -21.41 3.85 36.48
CA ASN A 782 -21.62 4.48 35.17
C ASN A 782 -20.87 5.81 35.01
N ASN A 783 -20.34 6.38 36.11
CA ASN A 783 -19.62 7.65 36.08
C ASN A 783 -18.41 7.63 37.01
N ILE A 784 -17.40 8.43 36.67
CA ILE A 784 -16.14 8.49 37.41
C ILE A 784 -16.28 9.07 38.82
N GLY A 785 -17.26 9.96 39.05
CA GLY A 785 -17.49 10.59 40.36
C GLY A 785 -17.91 9.58 41.42
N ALA A 786 -18.83 8.68 41.07
CA ALA A 786 -19.28 7.58 41.93
C ALA A 786 -18.16 6.56 42.18
N ALA A 787 -17.38 6.21 41.15
CA ALA A 787 -16.23 5.32 41.30
C ALA A 787 -15.15 5.90 42.23
N ASN A 788 -14.84 7.19 42.10
CA ASN A 788 -13.89 7.89 42.97
C ASN A 788 -14.40 8.00 44.42
N SER A 789 -15.71 8.15 44.62
CA SER A 789 -16.31 8.17 45.96
C SER A 789 -16.19 6.80 46.63
N ALA A 790 -16.50 5.73 45.88
CA ALA A 790 -16.32 4.36 46.35
C ALA A 790 -14.86 4.00 46.66
N LEU A 791 -13.90 4.53 45.89
CA LEU A 791 -12.48 4.36 46.14
C LEU A 791 -12.05 4.98 47.49
N LYS A 792 -12.65 6.12 47.87
CA LYS A 792 -12.41 6.79 49.16
C LYS A 792 -13.08 6.05 50.32
N GLU A 793 -14.21 5.40 50.08
CA GLU A 793 -14.99 4.64 51.07
C GLU A 793 -14.60 3.16 51.16
N LYS A 794 -13.46 2.75 50.60
CA LYS A 794 -13.04 1.36 50.37
C LYS A 794 -13.06 0.38 51.56
N GLY A 795 -13.31 0.86 52.77
CA GLY A 795 -13.34 0.05 53.99
C GLY A 795 -11.98 -0.53 54.36
N ASN A 796 -11.92 -1.24 55.49
CA ASN A 796 -10.69 -1.85 56.03
C ASN A 796 -10.59 -3.36 55.76
N GLN A 797 -11.26 -3.86 54.72
CA GLN A 797 -11.18 -5.26 54.37
C GLN A 797 -9.82 -5.57 53.71
N PRO A 798 -9.17 -6.71 54.04
CA PRO A 798 -7.83 -7.04 53.54
C PRO A 798 -7.71 -7.03 52.01
N TYR A 799 -8.74 -7.51 51.30
CA TYR A 799 -8.78 -7.56 49.83
C TYR A 799 -8.99 -6.19 49.15
N ASN A 800 -9.22 -5.11 49.91
CA ASN A 800 -9.38 -3.75 49.39
C ASN A 800 -8.09 -2.91 49.48
N SER A 801 -6.95 -3.51 49.85
CA SER A 801 -5.72 -2.73 50.07
C SER A 801 -5.21 -2.06 48.79
N LYS A 802 -5.22 -2.77 47.65
CA LYS A 802 -4.66 -2.35 46.34
C LYS A 802 -5.70 -2.14 45.23
N ILE A 803 -6.85 -1.55 45.56
CA ILE A 803 -7.90 -1.28 44.57
C ILE A 803 -7.51 -0.19 43.55
N SER A 804 -8.00 -0.34 42.32
CA SER A 804 -7.84 0.65 41.24
C SER A 804 -9.13 0.80 40.44
N ILE A 805 -9.22 1.87 39.66
CA ILE A 805 -10.33 2.10 38.72
C ILE A 805 -9.88 1.73 37.32
N VAL A 806 -10.68 0.90 36.63
CA VAL A 806 -10.53 0.60 35.19
C VAL A 806 -11.77 1.07 34.46
N LYS A 807 -11.59 1.85 33.39
CA LYS A 807 -12.66 2.27 32.48
C LYS A 807 -12.72 1.29 31.31
N ILE A 808 -13.91 0.76 31.02
CA ILE A 808 -14.18 -0.04 29.82
C ILE A 808 -14.99 0.82 28.86
N GLU A 809 -14.50 0.92 27.62
CA GLU A 809 -15.12 1.62 26.48
C GLU A 809 -15.63 0.66 25.41
#